data_AF-A0A6P8I6C5-F1
#
_entry.id   AF-A0A6P8I6C5-F1
#
_cell.length_a   1.000
_cell.length_b   1.000
_cell.length_c   1.000
_cell.angle_alpha   90.00
_cell.angle_beta   90.00
_cell.angle_gamma   90.00
#
_symmetry.space_group_name_H-M   'P 1'
#
loop_
_entity.id
_entity.type
_entity.pdbx_description
1 polymer ?
#
loop_
_entity_poly.entity_id
_entity_poly.type
_entity_poly.pdbx_seq_one_letter_code
_entity_poly.pdbx_strand_id
1 'polypeptide(L)'
;MGSSSFGQNKLQYLPDQFFEDNINIELLSLGMNNVSAIDLKGMKKISILIVHQNGITSKSLTRAVLNKLTQINSLFASYNKLEDISDYSFLRSSHLLYLFLSDNPIEYIAKRAFFTNSNLKNLHLVQTKIKSVNMEWYHSSIYSIGAAVHIYSTEEPQEFEIPSSVENIFSTTGFRCRENNAFSYCAPCLFGSYIFFDVSINKFGCVGCPAGGFYEDSLAYYGERAHGNGCKMCDNGTFVHIKTAPGKRKDDCRPCPEGTQNKYFAGFRACQCQNGFYRLDRFEKCYSCPDSGVMCFNESMTLNPGYYWQWISQSEKENYINFTNNLQIFDDSYNRDLVTFRGSFPKHYQCPRLESCLGGLDARCAEGYTGPLCAVCDKGHYNLVSTCFKCPKLGWLIFQISVISLVVVAVLYVVIKVKRQQIQSKRSLADIILARLKIIISFYQIFSSTLDGFSYVQWPSALTKISEYAKFVQLNVLQIAPLHCFSSRFKMNAYDHLVTACSTTAMVILITLVYYNLKHLYILKTTKRSGKSAISADLEARKEVCYRNVFLFIFVTYPQTCSTIFSMLPAACHKICQDSSQTQCTFYLKADYSITCFTDKYNRYVILTYAALIYPFAVPILTVVILWKYYFKNVHKKLANKLNGEEMGQNKNDVPCRKQTSQQTNISQCTSNTAPDVYSIERETVRQIDGLPEQQESNTDEIKESATHADSGLDSNLGMERTMVKNKLGEIDGKGSDSTMITIQPIIAGMSFIFENYAENCWFWETIEMMRKLLLTSSLALIGAEGRMSLGVASILSGCYAILHAHFKPIPDKFEHVLQLTALLVTFANTCIGMMLKIDQGALLDADAKIMDSWIMTVLLVMANVMVTALVVVKYVMVVGKTIYSVIKNPRCSLACCLSVILTLDEVQSEARSMESNIGLEMKTQLQTGNEFQGLSLEDAAGDYGLTGIDMDHDKDEDDKLYDSEDVDYGGGEGNLKDAYVGIKKKD
;
A
#
# COMPACT_ATOMS: atom_id res chain seq x y z
N MET A 1 42.43 20.55 -71.53
CA MET A 1 41.95 21.60 -70.62
C MET A 1 43.01 21.90 -69.60
N GLY A 2 43.55 23.12 -69.56
CA GLY A 2 44.30 23.58 -68.40
C GLY A 2 43.33 23.81 -67.23
N SER A 3 43.41 23.04 -66.17
CA SER A 3 42.57 23.18 -64.98
C SER A 3 43.42 23.59 -63.77
N SER A 4 42.88 24.46 -62.93
CA SER A 4 43.50 24.85 -61.67
C SER A 4 42.44 24.93 -60.58
N SER A 5 42.68 24.23 -59.47
CA SER A 5 41.74 24.15 -58.34
C SER A 5 42.42 24.64 -57.07
N PHE A 6 41.87 25.73 -56.54
CA PHE A 6 42.25 26.37 -55.28
C PHE A 6 41.07 26.40 -54.31
N GLY A 7 40.03 25.58 -54.52
CA GLY A 7 38.91 25.49 -53.59
C GLY A 7 39.33 24.98 -52.21
N GLN A 8 38.58 25.36 -51.17
CA GLN A 8 38.78 24.88 -49.78
C GLN A 8 40.14 25.21 -49.14
N ASN A 9 40.82 26.27 -49.60
CA ASN A 9 42.14 26.67 -49.09
C ASN A 9 42.09 27.81 -48.07
N LYS A 10 40.90 28.16 -47.55
CA LYS A 10 40.69 29.26 -46.57
C LYS A 10 41.27 30.60 -47.04
N LEU A 11 41.36 30.82 -48.35
CA LEU A 11 41.94 32.03 -48.95
C LEU A 11 41.07 33.25 -48.61
N GLN A 12 41.66 34.32 -48.07
CA GLN A 12 40.93 35.55 -47.73
C GLN A 12 41.10 36.63 -48.80
N TYR A 13 42.24 36.64 -49.48
CA TYR A 13 42.55 37.54 -50.57
C TYR A 13 43.39 36.80 -51.61
N LEU A 14 43.30 37.25 -52.85
CA LEU A 14 44.20 36.87 -53.94
C LEU A 14 45.09 38.09 -54.21
N PRO A 15 46.42 37.93 -54.30
CA PRO A 15 47.30 39.03 -54.69
C PRO A 15 46.88 39.63 -56.03
N ASP A 16 47.07 40.94 -56.18
CA ASP A 16 46.92 41.57 -57.49
C ASP A 16 47.84 40.88 -58.50
N GLN A 17 47.37 40.73 -59.75
CA GLN A 17 48.14 40.10 -60.84
C GLN A 17 48.46 38.61 -60.64
N PHE A 18 47.89 37.93 -59.64
CA PHE A 18 48.14 36.51 -59.36
C PHE A 18 47.93 35.58 -60.58
N PHE A 19 47.04 35.95 -61.50
CA PHE A 19 46.75 35.19 -62.71
C PHE A 19 47.27 35.83 -64.01
N GLU A 20 48.12 36.85 -63.94
CA GLU A 20 48.52 37.63 -65.13
C GLU A 20 49.25 36.78 -66.18
N ASP A 21 50.05 35.79 -65.76
CA ASP A 21 50.79 34.87 -66.64
C ASP A 21 50.00 33.60 -67.03
N ASN A 22 48.81 33.38 -66.46
CA ASN A 22 48.04 32.15 -66.57
C ASN A 22 47.03 32.15 -67.74
N ILE A 23 47.53 32.29 -68.97
CA ILE A 23 46.71 32.53 -70.17
C ILE A 23 45.95 31.28 -70.67
N ASN A 24 46.38 30.07 -70.28
CA ASN A 24 45.86 28.80 -70.80
C ASN A 24 44.88 28.06 -69.87
N ILE A 25 44.49 28.65 -68.74
CA ILE A 25 43.52 28.02 -67.82
C ILE A 25 42.11 28.12 -68.40
N GLU A 26 41.47 26.98 -68.58
CA GLU A 26 40.08 26.81 -69.05
C GLU A 26 39.10 26.54 -67.89
N LEU A 27 39.56 25.94 -66.80
CA LEU A 27 38.78 25.75 -65.58
C LEU A 27 39.53 26.34 -64.38
N LEU A 28 38.87 27.25 -63.66
CA LEU A 28 39.34 27.78 -62.38
C LEU A 28 38.32 27.50 -61.29
N SER A 29 38.75 26.80 -60.23
CA SER A 29 37.98 26.64 -59.00
C SER A 29 38.59 27.41 -57.85
N LEU A 30 37.83 28.36 -57.31
CA LEU A 30 38.11 29.15 -56.11
C LEU A 30 36.97 29.04 -55.08
N GLY A 31 36.05 28.09 -55.28
CA GLY A 31 34.90 27.90 -54.40
C GLY A 31 35.30 27.57 -52.96
N MET A 32 34.43 27.90 -52.02
CA MET A 32 34.64 27.61 -50.59
C MET A 32 35.91 28.25 -50.01
N ASN A 33 36.08 29.54 -50.26
CA ASN A 33 37.12 30.35 -49.65
C ASN A 33 36.45 31.54 -48.93
N ASN A 34 37.23 32.51 -48.47
CA ASN A 34 36.72 33.73 -47.85
C ASN A 34 37.12 34.97 -48.68
N VAL A 35 37.18 34.81 -50.01
CA VAL A 35 37.66 35.85 -50.92
C VAL A 35 36.55 36.87 -51.15
N SER A 36 36.80 38.13 -50.81
CA SER A 36 35.83 39.23 -51.03
C SER A 36 35.97 39.92 -52.38
N ALA A 37 37.15 39.79 -53.02
CA ALA A 37 37.43 40.39 -54.31
C ALA A 37 38.27 39.47 -55.19
N ILE A 38 37.94 39.41 -56.48
CA ILE A 38 38.62 38.59 -57.48
C ILE A 38 39.14 39.47 -58.63
N ASP A 39 40.44 39.35 -58.92
CA ASP A 39 41.05 39.91 -60.14
C ASP A 39 41.36 38.78 -61.13
N LEU A 40 40.69 38.78 -62.27
CA LEU A 40 40.85 37.78 -63.35
C LEU A 40 41.66 38.32 -64.53
N LYS A 41 42.49 39.34 -64.31
CA LYS A 41 43.36 39.90 -65.34
C LYS A 41 44.31 38.82 -65.89
N GLY A 42 44.37 38.70 -67.22
CA GLY A 42 45.17 37.69 -67.93
C GLY A 42 44.40 36.43 -68.36
N MET A 43 43.28 36.11 -67.69
CA MET A 43 42.57 34.83 -67.87
C MET A 43 41.54 34.82 -69.02
N LYS A 44 42.01 34.87 -70.27
CA LYS A 44 41.15 35.02 -71.46
C LYS A 44 40.43 33.74 -71.91
N LYS A 45 40.93 32.55 -71.52
CA LYS A 45 40.43 31.23 -71.97
C LYS A 45 39.51 30.52 -70.97
N ILE A 46 39.15 31.16 -69.85
CA ILE A 46 38.26 30.54 -68.85
C ILE A 46 36.94 30.16 -69.50
N SER A 47 36.60 28.88 -69.41
CA SER A 47 35.32 28.29 -69.79
C SER A 47 34.46 27.97 -68.57
N ILE A 48 35.06 27.48 -67.48
CA ILE A 48 34.34 27.16 -66.24
C ILE A 48 34.97 27.94 -65.09
N LEU A 49 34.17 28.76 -64.41
CA LEU A 49 34.57 29.51 -63.23
C LEU A 49 33.70 29.11 -62.03
N ILE A 50 34.35 28.57 -61.01
CA ILE A 50 33.70 28.15 -59.76
C ILE A 50 34.17 29.07 -58.64
N VAL A 51 33.28 29.95 -58.16
CA VAL A 51 33.54 30.92 -57.07
C VAL A 51 32.44 30.89 -56.00
N HIS A 52 31.68 29.80 -55.92
CA HIS A 52 30.62 29.66 -54.91
C HIS A 52 31.17 29.70 -53.48
N GLN A 53 30.34 30.07 -52.51
CA GLN A 53 30.72 30.15 -51.09
C GLN A 53 31.98 31.00 -50.88
N ASN A 54 31.87 32.28 -51.20
CA ASN A 54 32.90 33.30 -50.99
C ASN A 54 32.24 34.61 -50.50
N GLY A 55 33.02 35.68 -50.37
CA GLY A 55 32.54 37.01 -49.99
C GLY A 55 32.36 37.97 -51.16
N ILE A 56 32.26 37.50 -52.41
CA ILE A 56 32.36 38.34 -53.60
C ILE A 56 31.15 39.28 -53.71
N THR A 57 31.42 40.57 -53.89
CA THR A 57 30.38 41.61 -54.05
C THR A 57 30.23 42.03 -55.51
N SER A 58 29.09 42.63 -55.87
CA SER A 58 28.88 43.23 -57.20
C SER A 58 29.92 44.31 -57.55
N LYS A 59 30.54 44.93 -56.52
CA LYS A 59 31.66 45.87 -56.67
C LYS A 59 32.97 45.21 -57.11
N SER A 60 33.17 43.93 -56.81
CA SER A 60 34.34 43.18 -57.28
C SER A 60 34.07 42.51 -58.62
N LEU A 61 32.95 41.79 -58.76
CA LEU A 61 32.57 41.11 -60.00
C LEU A 61 31.87 42.10 -60.96
N THR A 62 32.58 43.16 -61.31
CA THR A 62 32.03 44.25 -62.13
C THR A 62 31.76 43.82 -63.57
N ARG A 63 30.92 44.59 -64.27
CA ARG A 63 30.75 44.49 -65.73
C ARG A 63 32.08 44.42 -66.49
N ALA A 64 33.09 45.18 -66.05
CA ALA A 64 34.39 45.22 -66.69
C ALA A 64 35.16 43.90 -66.54
N VAL A 65 34.99 43.21 -65.41
CA VAL A 65 35.60 41.89 -65.16
C VAL A 65 34.86 40.81 -65.96
N LEU A 66 33.53 40.76 -65.87
CA LEU A 66 32.72 39.77 -66.57
C LEU A 66 32.90 39.83 -68.09
N ASN A 67 32.97 41.04 -68.67
CA ASN A 67 33.21 41.20 -70.11
C ASN A 67 34.62 40.82 -70.58
N LYS A 68 35.57 40.55 -69.68
CA LYS A 68 36.87 39.96 -70.05
C LYS A 68 36.77 38.43 -70.22
N LEU A 69 35.74 37.79 -69.69
CA LEU A 69 35.52 36.34 -69.73
C LEU A 69 34.80 35.95 -71.03
N THR A 70 35.51 36.02 -72.16
CA THR A 70 34.90 35.84 -73.49
C THR A 70 34.55 34.39 -73.84
N GLN A 71 35.19 33.42 -73.19
CA GLN A 71 35.02 31.98 -73.44
C GLN A 71 34.17 31.28 -72.36
N ILE A 72 33.61 32.04 -71.41
CA ILE A 72 32.90 31.46 -70.28
C ILE A 72 31.63 30.73 -70.73
N ASN A 73 31.54 29.48 -70.32
CA ASN A 73 30.45 28.55 -70.54
C ASN A 73 29.62 28.37 -69.25
N SER A 74 30.29 28.23 -68.10
CA SER A 74 29.62 27.99 -66.81
C SER A 74 30.20 28.87 -65.71
N LEU A 75 29.32 29.58 -65.02
CA LEU A 75 29.66 30.42 -63.87
C LEU A 75 28.89 29.97 -62.63
N PHE A 76 29.62 29.49 -61.62
CA PHE A 76 29.08 29.09 -60.33
C PHE A 76 29.44 30.14 -59.28
N ALA A 77 28.52 31.07 -59.00
CA ALA A 77 28.72 32.19 -58.09
C ALA A 77 27.68 32.22 -56.95
N SER A 78 27.06 31.09 -56.62
CA SER A 78 26.15 30.97 -55.48
C SER A 78 26.83 31.24 -54.13
N TYR A 79 26.09 31.62 -53.08
CA TYR A 79 26.67 31.98 -51.77
C TYR A 79 27.76 33.05 -51.86
N ASN A 80 27.38 34.20 -52.39
CA ASN A 80 28.22 35.38 -52.41
C ASN A 80 27.40 36.59 -51.93
N LYS A 81 27.95 37.79 -52.06
CA LYS A 81 27.33 39.06 -51.66
C LYS A 81 26.97 39.91 -52.88
N LEU A 82 26.49 39.28 -53.96
CA LEU A 82 26.05 39.98 -55.17
C LEU A 82 24.67 40.62 -54.90
N GLU A 83 24.56 41.93 -55.08
CA GLU A 83 23.35 42.73 -54.82
C GLU A 83 22.55 43.00 -56.09
N ASP A 84 23.24 43.09 -57.23
CA ASP A 84 22.64 43.39 -58.53
C ASP A 84 23.48 42.82 -59.68
N ILE A 85 22.84 42.69 -60.85
CA ILE A 85 23.52 42.45 -62.13
C ILE A 85 23.13 43.56 -63.10
N SER A 86 24.09 44.43 -63.40
CA SER A 86 23.90 45.59 -64.27
C SER A 86 23.66 45.22 -65.75
N ASP A 87 23.18 46.17 -66.56
CA ASP A 87 23.03 45.98 -68.00
C ASP A 87 24.35 45.53 -68.66
N TYR A 88 24.31 44.74 -69.72
CA TYR A 88 25.51 44.37 -70.49
C TYR A 88 26.63 43.71 -69.67
N SER A 89 26.31 43.14 -68.50
CA SER A 89 27.30 42.47 -67.63
C SER A 89 27.96 41.29 -68.33
N PHE A 90 27.22 40.57 -69.18
CA PHE A 90 27.70 39.41 -69.94
C PHE A 90 27.80 39.66 -71.45
N LEU A 91 27.96 40.92 -71.87
CA LEU A 91 27.95 41.35 -73.27
C LEU A 91 28.94 40.58 -74.15
N ARG A 92 30.12 40.23 -73.62
CA ARG A 92 31.16 39.50 -74.38
C ARG A 92 31.17 37.99 -74.13
N SER A 93 30.22 37.45 -73.37
CA SER A 93 30.19 36.04 -72.92
C SER A 93 29.16 35.20 -73.69
N SER A 94 29.19 35.20 -75.01
CA SER A 94 28.18 34.55 -75.88
C SER A 94 28.08 33.02 -75.74
N HIS A 95 29.08 32.38 -75.11
CA HIS A 95 29.14 30.93 -74.90
C HIS A 95 28.49 30.47 -73.57
N LEU A 96 27.98 31.39 -72.77
CA LEU A 96 27.43 31.08 -71.44
C LEU A 96 26.19 30.17 -71.55
N LEU A 97 26.27 28.95 -71.00
CA LEU A 97 25.19 27.97 -70.93
C LEU A 97 24.60 27.85 -69.51
N TYR A 98 25.41 27.96 -68.47
CA TYR A 98 24.99 27.70 -67.09
C TYR A 98 25.40 28.83 -66.15
N LEU A 99 24.42 29.40 -65.44
CA LEU A 99 24.65 30.50 -64.51
C LEU A 99 23.97 30.21 -63.16
N PHE A 100 24.79 29.97 -62.13
CA PHE A 100 24.33 29.72 -60.77
C PHE A 100 24.61 30.93 -59.88
N LEU A 101 23.54 31.59 -59.43
CA LEU A 101 23.57 32.82 -58.63
C LEU A 101 22.75 32.70 -57.36
N SER A 102 22.31 31.49 -57.00
CA SER A 102 21.51 31.24 -55.80
C SER A 102 22.19 31.78 -54.55
N ASP A 103 21.41 32.16 -53.53
CA ASP A 103 21.93 32.57 -52.22
C ASP A 103 22.86 33.77 -52.30
N ASN A 104 22.44 34.74 -53.11
CA ASN A 104 22.99 36.08 -53.17
C ASN A 104 21.88 37.08 -52.86
N PRO A 105 22.18 38.22 -52.21
CA PRO A 105 21.20 39.27 -51.94
C PRO A 105 20.77 40.07 -53.20
N ILE A 106 20.64 39.41 -54.36
CA ILE A 106 20.31 40.04 -55.65
C ILE A 106 18.89 40.60 -55.58
N GLU A 107 18.74 41.92 -55.65
CA GLU A 107 17.45 42.60 -55.61
C GLU A 107 16.83 42.74 -57.01
N TYR A 108 17.66 42.96 -58.03
CA TYR A 108 17.23 43.02 -59.41
C TYR A 108 18.36 42.61 -60.37
N ILE A 109 17.95 42.11 -61.54
CA ILE A 109 18.82 41.89 -62.70
C ILE A 109 18.34 42.83 -63.79
N ALA A 110 19.26 43.61 -64.36
CA ALA A 110 18.92 44.63 -65.32
C ALA A 110 18.35 44.03 -66.63
N LYS A 111 17.51 44.81 -67.29
CA LYS A 111 16.81 44.42 -68.53
C LYS A 111 17.77 43.88 -69.59
N ARG A 112 18.91 44.53 -69.81
CA ARG A 112 19.89 44.15 -70.85
C ARG A 112 21.08 43.37 -70.28
N ALA A 113 20.95 42.75 -69.11
CA ALA A 113 22.04 41.98 -68.49
C ALA A 113 22.53 40.83 -69.40
N PHE A 114 21.60 40.16 -70.10
CA PHE A 114 21.85 38.97 -70.93
C PHE A 114 21.80 39.23 -72.45
N PHE A 115 22.14 40.44 -72.89
CA PHE A 115 21.92 40.91 -74.26
C PHE A 115 22.43 39.98 -75.38
N THR A 116 23.56 39.29 -75.17
CA THR A 116 24.20 38.42 -76.18
C THR A 116 24.19 36.93 -75.83
N ASN A 117 23.54 36.53 -74.73
CA ASN A 117 23.66 35.18 -74.16
C ASN A 117 22.53 34.24 -74.61
N SER A 118 22.32 34.13 -75.92
CA SER A 118 21.23 33.31 -76.51
C SER A 118 21.33 31.81 -76.19
N ASN A 119 22.54 31.32 -75.89
CA ASN A 119 22.76 29.91 -75.58
C ASN A 119 22.53 29.55 -74.11
N LEU A 120 22.18 30.50 -73.24
CA LEU A 120 21.97 30.23 -71.82
C LEU A 120 20.85 29.20 -71.65
N LYS A 121 21.17 28.08 -71.00
CA LYS A 121 20.29 26.91 -70.78
C LYS A 121 19.67 26.90 -69.39
N ASN A 122 20.43 27.23 -68.34
CA ASN A 122 19.90 27.27 -66.97
C ASN A 122 20.39 28.52 -66.22
N LEU A 123 19.45 29.19 -65.54
CA LEU A 123 19.69 30.31 -64.63
C LEU A 123 19.10 29.99 -63.25
N HIS A 124 19.95 29.85 -62.25
CA HIS A 124 19.54 29.56 -60.87
C HIS A 124 19.59 30.84 -60.02
N LEU A 125 18.43 31.23 -59.48
CA LEU A 125 18.22 32.44 -58.66
C LEU A 125 17.51 32.11 -57.34
N VAL A 126 17.69 30.90 -56.83
CA VAL A 126 17.02 30.42 -55.61
C VAL A 126 17.56 31.19 -54.40
N GLN A 127 16.71 31.51 -53.43
CA GLN A 127 17.09 32.31 -52.23
C GLN A 127 17.75 33.66 -52.55
N THR A 128 17.29 34.34 -53.61
CA THR A 128 17.65 35.74 -53.91
C THR A 128 16.55 36.70 -53.42
N LYS A 129 16.81 38.02 -53.47
CA LYS A 129 15.83 39.06 -53.14
C LYS A 129 15.02 39.53 -54.35
N ILE A 130 15.13 38.84 -55.49
CA ILE A 130 14.48 39.24 -56.73
C ILE A 130 12.96 39.06 -56.62
N LYS A 131 12.19 40.10 -56.93
CA LYS A 131 10.72 40.09 -56.81
C LYS A 131 10.01 39.70 -58.10
N SER A 132 10.63 39.94 -59.24
CA SER A 132 10.07 39.64 -60.56
C SER A 132 11.17 39.33 -61.57
N VAL A 133 10.87 38.43 -62.49
CA VAL A 133 11.73 38.09 -63.63
C VAL A 133 11.31 38.95 -64.82
N ASN A 134 12.27 39.52 -65.54
CA ASN A 134 11.96 40.31 -66.73
C ASN A 134 11.69 39.38 -67.92
N MET A 135 10.43 39.39 -68.41
CA MET A 135 9.99 38.56 -69.54
C MET A 135 10.69 38.90 -70.85
N GLU A 136 11.27 40.08 -70.97
CA GLU A 136 11.96 40.46 -72.19
C GLU A 136 13.17 39.57 -72.44
N TRP A 137 13.85 39.03 -71.41
CA TRP A 137 14.97 38.11 -71.58
C TRP A 137 14.68 36.91 -72.51
N TYR A 138 13.42 36.55 -72.72
CA TYR A 138 12.98 35.40 -73.52
C TYR A 138 12.36 35.78 -74.88
N HIS A 139 12.22 37.08 -75.17
CA HIS A 139 11.49 37.55 -76.33
C HIS A 139 12.36 37.56 -77.59
N SER A 140 12.07 36.68 -78.56
CA SER A 140 12.87 36.43 -79.78
C SER A 140 13.26 37.65 -80.60
N SER A 141 12.49 38.76 -80.53
CA SER A 141 12.80 40.02 -81.23
C SER A 141 13.82 40.91 -80.51
N ILE A 142 14.15 40.64 -79.24
CA ILE A 142 15.10 41.43 -78.43
C ILE A 142 16.21 40.52 -77.86
N TYR A 143 15.88 39.30 -77.44
CA TYR A 143 16.80 38.30 -76.86
C TYR A 143 16.36 36.89 -77.29
N SER A 144 17.31 36.00 -77.58
CA SER A 144 17.01 34.61 -78.00
C SER A 144 17.46 33.60 -76.94
N ILE A 145 17.02 33.74 -75.68
CA ILE A 145 17.48 32.90 -74.56
C ILE A 145 16.57 31.67 -74.39
N GLY A 146 17.13 30.47 -74.50
CA GLY A 146 16.48 29.19 -74.20
C GLY A 146 16.79 28.67 -72.80
N ALA A 147 16.49 29.46 -71.75
CA ALA A 147 16.89 29.15 -70.37
C ALA A 147 15.72 28.70 -69.48
N ALA A 148 15.92 27.63 -68.71
CA ALA A 148 15.09 27.32 -67.54
C ALA A 148 15.54 28.19 -66.36
N VAL A 149 14.59 28.87 -65.71
CA VAL A 149 14.87 29.77 -64.59
C VAL A 149 14.30 29.22 -63.29
N HIS A 150 15.20 28.92 -62.36
CA HIS A 150 14.86 28.36 -61.06
C HIS A 150 14.88 29.47 -60.01
N ILE A 151 13.70 29.99 -59.68
CA ILE A 151 13.51 30.99 -58.61
C ILE A 151 13.08 30.36 -57.28
N TYR A 152 12.65 29.10 -57.30
CA TYR A 152 12.27 28.31 -56.12
C TYR A 152 12.99 26.95 -56.13
N SER A 153 13.08 26.32 -54.96
CA SER A 153 13.61 24.96 -54.83
C SER A 153 12.67 23.97 -55.51
N THR A 154 13.20 23.14 -56.41
CA THR A 154 12.50 21.97 -56.95
C THR A 154 12.69 20.77 -56.00
N GLU A 155 11.78 19.78 -56.06
CA GLU A 155 11.93 18.53 -55.30
C GLU A 155 12.97 17.59 -55.92
N GLU A 156 13.19 17.69 -57.23
CA GLU A 156 14.22 16.95 -57.96
C GLU A 156 15.34 17.91 -58.43
N PRO A 157 16.61 17.55 -58.24
CA PRO A 157 17.72 18.37 -58.72
C PRO A 157 17.89 18.16 -60.23
N GLN A 158 17.89 19.26 -61.01
CA GLN A 158 18.12 19.18 -62.44
C GLN A 158 19.60 18.91 -62.72
N GLU A 159 19.86 17.85 -63.50
CA GLU A 159 21.21 17.47 -63.92
C GLU A 159 21.68 18.35 -65.08
N PHE A 160 22.97 18.74 -65.06
CA PHE A 160 23.65 19.43 -66.15
C PHE A 160 24.89 18.65 -66.59
N GLU A 161 25.23 18.81 -67.87
CA GLU A 161 26.31 18.07 -68.53
C GLU A 161 27.65 18.78 -68.35
N ILE A 162 28.68 18.04 -67.94
CA ILE A 162 30.07 18.50 -67.82
C ILE A 162 31.03 17.50 -68.48
N PRO A 163 32.25 17.90 -68.88
CA PRO A 163 33.28 16.96 -69.30
C PRO A 163 33.71 16.02 -68.14
N SER A 164 33.83 14.71 -68.37
CA SER A 164 34.18 13.75 -67.29
C SER A 164 35.52 14.07 -66.60
N SER A 165 36.45 14.71 -67.32
CA SER A 165 37.75 15.16 -66.79
C SER A 165 37.67 16.12 -65.60
N VAL A 166 36.52 16.74 -65.35
CA VAL A 166 36.33 17.72 -64.27
C VAL A 166 35.31 17.26 -63.21
N GLU A 167 34.81 16.02 -63.30
CA GLU A 167 33.81 15.43 -62.38
C GLU A 167 34.26 15.48 -60.91
N ASN A 168 35.53 15.14 -60.64
CA ASN A 168 36.04 15.12 -59.27
C ASN A 168 35.97 16.50 -58.61
N ILE A 169 36.18 17.57 -59.38
CA ILE A 169 36.11 18.95 -58.88
C ILE A 169 34.67 19.24 -58.41
N PHE A 170 33.67 18.92 -59.21
CA PHE A 170 32.26 19.09 -58.86
C PHE A 170 31.82 18.24 -57.67
N SER A 171 32.29 16.99 -57.62
CA SER A 171 32.00 16.06 -56.53
C SER A 171 32.55 16.55 -55.19
N THR A 172 33.71 17.20 -55.21
CA THR A 172 34.31 17.84 -54.01
C THR A 172 33.68 19.18 -53.63
N THR A 173 32.76 19.72 -54.43
CA THR A 173 32.14 21.04 -54.22
C THR A 173 30.61 20.97 -54.07
N GLY A 174 30.09 19.87 -53.53
CA GLY A 174 28.65 19.78 -53.20
C GLY A 174 27.73 19.27 -54.30
N PHE A 175 28.27 18.81 -55.43
CA PHE A 175 27.48 18.25 -56.52
C PHE A 175 27.58 16.73 -56.55
N ARG A 176 26.46 16.05 -56.78
CA ARG A 176 26.41 14.63 -57.06
C ARG A 176 26.52 14.43 -58.57
N CYS A 177 27.51 13.67 -59.01
CA CYS A 177 27.76 13.40 -60.42
C CYS A 177 27.54 11.93 -60.79
N ARG A 178 27.13 11.72 -62.04
CA ARG A 178 26.99 10.41 -62.67
C ARG A 178 27.74 10.41 -64.00
N GLU A 179 28.79 9.61 -64.06
CA GLU A 179 29.60 9.44 -65.27
C GLU A 179 28.83 8.74 -66.41
N ASN A 180 28.97 9.24 -67.63
CA ASN A 180 28.48 8.62 -68.86
C ASN A 180 29.47 8.83 -70.04
N ASN A 181 30.46 7.94 -70.14
CA ASN A 181 31.52 7.98 -71.17
C ASN A 181 32.27 9.33 -71.20
N ALA A 182 32.09 10.14 -72.25
CA ALA A 182 32.82 11.39 -72.46
C ALA A 182 32.29 12.58 -71.64
N PHE A 183 31.11 12.45 -71.04
CA PHE A 183 30.46 13.47 -70.24
C PHE A 183 29.96 12.90 -68.92
N SER A 184 29.89 13.75 -67.89
CA SER A 184 29.26 13.44 -66.60
C SER A 184 28.07 14.36 -66.38
N TYR A 185 27.02 13.83 -65.76
CA TYR A 185 25.83 14.59 -65.40
C TYR A 185 25.87 14.90 -63.91
N CYS A 186 25.91 16.18 -63.55
CA CYS A 186 26.01 16.61 -62.16
C CYS A 186 24.76 17.39 -61.74
N ALA A 187 24.38 17.22 -60.47
CA ALA A 187 23.30 17.95 -59.85
C ALA A 187 23.73 18.42 -58.45
N PRO A 188 23.36 19.63 -58.00
CA PRO A 188 23.67 20.09 -56.66
C PRO A 188 22.89 19.27 -55.61
N CYS A 189 23.47 19.06 -54.42
CA CYS A 189 22.67 18.64 -53.27
C CYS A 189 21.66 19.74 -52.90
N LEU A 190 20.39 19.36 -52.74
CA LEU A 190 19.30 20.28 -52.41
C LEU A 190 19.33 20.71 -50.94
N PHE A 191 18.53 21.73 -50.61
CA PHE A 191 18.33 22.18 -49.22
C PHE A 191 17.95 21.02 -48.29
N GLY A 192 18.45 21.09 -47.07
CA GLY A 192 18.36 20.04 -46.06
C GLY A 192 19.22 18.83 -46.37
N SER A 193 20.15 18.90 -47.33
CA SER A 193 21.09 17.82 -47.62
C SER A 193 22.50 18.37 -47.84
N TYR A 194 23.48 17.55 -47.51
CA TYR A 194 24.90 17.84 -47.71
C TYR A 194 25.57 16.71 -48.49
N ILE A 195 26.71 16.99 -49.12
CA ILE A 195 27.47 15.96 -49.84
C ILE A 195 28.32 15.12 -48.86
N PHE A 196 28.29 13.80 -49.05
CA PHE A 196 29.04 12.83 -48.27
C PHE A 196 29.77 11.85 -49.19
N PHE A 197 31.00 11.50 -48.84
CA PHE A 197 31.76 10.46 -49.54
C PHE A 197 31.48 9.11 -48.91
N ASP A 198 30.77 8.24 -49.64
CA ASP A 198 30.48 6.89 -49.20
C ASP A 198 31.64 5.96 -49.59
N VAL A 199 32.35 5.50 -48.56
CA VAL A 199 33.52 4.62 -48.67
C VAL A 199 33.14 3.24 -49.23
N SER A 200 31.90 2.78 -49.03
CA SER A 200 31.45 1.45 -49.44
C SER A 200 31.24 1.33 -50.96
N ILE A 201 30.74 2.40 -51.57
CA ILE A 201 30.48 2.48 -53.02
C ILE A 201 31.51 3.36 -53.76
N ASN A 202 32.49 3.92 -53.03
CA ASN A 202 33.53 4.81 -53.53
C ASN A 202 32.98 5.99 -54.36
N LYS A 203 31.87 6.60 -53.90
CA LYS A 203 31.16 7.67 -54.61
C LYS A 203 30.65 8.75 -53.66
N PHE A 204 30.53 9.97 -54.18
CA PHE A 204 29.88 11.08 -53.48
C PHE A 204 28.35 11.00 -53.65
N GLY A 205 27.63 11.14 -52.54
CA GLY A 205 26.17 11.14 -52.49
C GLY A 205 25.63 12.27 -51.61
N CYS A 206 24.36 12.66 -51.82
CA CYS A 206 23.70 13.64 -50.98
C CYS A 206 22.99 12.94 -49.81
N VAL A 207 23.28 13.36 -48.58
CA VAL A 207 22.69 12.84 -47.34
C VAL A 207 21.84 13.94 -46.71
N GLY A 208 20.60 13.61 -46.36
CA GLY A 208 19.69 14.55 -45.68
C GLY A 208 20.14 14.86 -44.26
N CYS A 209 19.86 16.08 -43.79
CA CYS A 209 20.12 16.46 -42.41
C CYS A 209 19.26 15.63 -41.45
N PRO A 210 19.89 15.11 -40.38
CA PRO A 210 19.18 14.30 -39.40
C PRO A 210 18.18 15.16 -38.62
N ALA A 211 17.15 14.51 -38.08
CA ALA A 211 16.19 15.18 -37.21
C ALA A 211 16.86 15.64 -35.90
N GLY A 212 16.30 16.67 -35.27
CA GLY A 212 16.84 17.28 -34.05
C GLY A 212 17.47 18.64 -34.35
N GLY A 213 18.65 18.92 -33.81
CA GLY A 213 19.28 20.24 -33.87
C GLY A 213 19.92 20.63 -35.21
N PHE A 214 19.50 20.08 -36.35
CA PHE A 214 20.23 20.23 -37.62
C PHE A 214 19.35 20.70 -38.77
N TYR A 215 19.89 21.59 -39.59
CA TYR A 215 19.28 22.03 -40.84
C TYR A 215 20.36 22.35 -41.88
N GLU A 216 20.00 22.41 -43.15
CA GLU A 216 20.87 22.98 -44.18
C GLU A 216 20.03 23.86 -45.10
N ASP A 217 20.31 25.16 -45.08
CA ASP A 217 19.64 26.14 -45.92
C ASP A 217 20.40 26.39 -47.22
N SER A 218 21.46 25.60 -47.50
CA SER A 218 22.34 25.79 -48.62
C SER A 218 22.29 24.76 -49.76
N LEU A 219 22.36 25.22 -51.02
CA LEU A 219 22.46 24.43 -52.25
C LEU A 219 23.92 24.05 -52.53
N ALA A 220 24.16 22.80 -52.93
CA ALA A 220 25.50 22.26 -53.16
C ALA A 220 26.44 22.50 -51.96
N TYR A 221 25.91 22.34 -50.74
CA TYR A 221 26.71 22.55 -49.55
C TYR A 221 27.75 21.43 -49.36
N TYR A 222 28.99 21.85 -49.16
CA TYR A 222 30.10 21.07 -48.64
C TYR A 222 30.64 21.87 -47.45
N GLY A 223 30.97 21.24 -46.33
CA GLY A 223 31.44 21.97 -45.15
C GLY A 223 32.12 21.09 -44.12
N GLU A 224 32.81 21.70 -43.16
CA GLU A 224 33.43 21.01 -42.03
C GLU A 224 32.35 20.25 -41.23
N ARG A 225 32.60 18.98 -40.95
CA ARG A 225 31.61 18.10 -40.31
C ARG A 225 31.54 18.39 -38.81
N ALA A 226 30.54 19.15 -38.38
CA ALA A 226 30.26 19.31 -36.96
C ALA A 226 29.48 18.08 -36.45
N HIS A 227 29.92 17.48 -35.33
CA HIS A 227 29.31 16.27 -34.76
C HIS A 227 29.16 15.09 -35.74
N GLY A 228 30.06 15.00 -36.74
CA GLY A 228 30.04 13.92 -37.73
C GLY A 228 29.03 14.10 -38.87
N ASN A 229 28.26 15.21 -38.92
CA ASN A 229 27.37 15.55 -40.03
C ASN A 229 27.76 16.88 -40.69
N GLY A 230 27.37 17.07 -41.95
CA GLY A 230 27.67 18.29 -42.71
C GLY A 230 26.55 19.33 -42.66
N CYS A 231 25.73 19.37 -41.61
CA CYS A 231 24.61 20.30 -41.50
C CYS A 231 24.92 21.44 -40.53
N LYS A 232 24.19 22.56 -40.70
CA LYS A 232 24.21 23.69 -39.76
C LYS A 232 23.43 23.35 -38.49
N MET A 233 23.77 24.04 -37.40
CA MET A 233 23.14 23.86 -36.10
C MET A 233 21.98 24.82 -35.92
N CYS A 234 20.83 24.29 -35.48
CA CYS A 234 19.74 25.11 -34.95
C CYS A 234 20.20 25.89 -33.71
N ASP A 235 19.56 27.04 -33.45
CA ASP A 235 19.83 27.83 -32.24
C ASP A 235 19.44 27.03 -30.98
N ASN A 236 20.08 27.29 -29.84
CA ASN A 236 19.75 26.60 -28.58
C ASN A 236 18.26 26.74 -28.24
N GLY A 237 17.65 25.65 -27.78
CA GLY A 237 16.21 25.61 -27.51
C GLY A 237 15.32 25.48 -28.76
N THR A 238 15.90 25.15 -29.92
CA THR A 238 15.14 24.86 -31.15
C THR A 238 15.58 23.54 -31.79
N PHE A 239 14.68 22.92 -32.57
CA PHE A 239 14.91 21.62 -33.21
C PHE A 239 14.00 21.41 -34.44
N VAL A 240 14.37 20.47 -35.30
CA VAL A 240 13.60 19.96 -36.43
C VAL A 240 12.99 18.61 -36.04
N HIS A 241 11.67 18.50 -36.12
CA HIS A 241 10.95 17.27 -35.81
C HIS A 241 11.19 16.18 -36.87
N ILE A 242 11.16 14.89 -36.49
CA ILE A 242 11.43 13.77 -37.41
C ILE A 242 10.50 13.73 -38.64
N LYS A 243 9.23 14.12 -38.47
CA LYS A 243 8.23 14.22 -39.55
C LYS A 243 8.49 15.38 -40.53
N THR A 244 9.22 16.41 -40.10
CA THR A 244 9.55 17.59 -40.92
C THR A 244 11.00 17.58 -41.38
N ALA A 245 11.78 16.58 -40.98
CA ALA A 245 13.15 16.39 -41.44
C ALA A 245 13.17 15.91 -42.91
N PRO A 246 14.20 16.27 -43.69
CA PRO A 246 15.34 17.09 -43.30
C PRO A 246 14.99 18.59 -43.19
N GLY A 247 15.60 19.29 -42.24
CA GLY A 247 15.43 20.75 -42.09
C GLY A 247 16.05 21.49 -43.27
N LYS A 248 15.24 22.20 -44.06
CA LYS A 248 15.66 22.89 -45.30
C LYS A 248 15.98 24.36 -45.08
N ARG A 249 15.55 24.94 -43.96
CA ARG A 249 15.74 26.35 -43.61
C ARG A 249 15.95 26.50 -42.11
N LYS A 250 16.56 27.60 -41.70
CA LYS A 250 16.67 27.96 -40.27
C LYS A 250 15.30 28.03 -39.59
N ASP A 251 14.27 28.49 -40.29
CA ASP A 251 12.90 28.59 -39.78
C ASP A 251 12.23 27.23 -39.53
N ASP A 252 12.78 26.14 -40.07
CA ASP A 252 12.31 24.79 -39.77
C ASP A 252 12.73 24.34 -38.35
N CYS A 253 13.70 25.03 -37.74
CA CYS A 253 14.07 24.86 -36.34
C CYS A 253 12.98 25.49 -35.45
N ARG A 254 12.07 24.66 -34.95
CA ARG A 254 10.96 25.06 -34.08
C ARG A 254 11.39 25.09 -32.62
N PRO A 255 10.78 25.94 -31.77
CA PRO A 255 11.03 25.93 -30.33
C PRO A 255 10.79 24.55 -29.71
N CYS A 256 11.61 24.22 -28.70
CA CYS A 256 11.47 23.01 -27.93
C CYS A 256 10.10 22.93 -27.20
N PRO A 257 9.49 21.73 -27.12
CA PRO A 257 8.14 21.55 -26.57
C PRO A 257 8.10 21.67 -25.05
N GLU A 258 6.90 21.76 -24.47
CA GLU A 258 6.70 21.91 -23.02
C GLU A 258 7.37 20.77 -22.20
N GLY A 259 7.85 21.10 -21.00
CA GLY A 259 8.56 20.16 -20.13
C GLY A 259 10.01 19.85 -20.54
N THR A 260 10.51 20.45 -21.63
CA THR A 260 11.91 20.35 -22.06
C THR A 260 12.74 21.57 -21.65
N GLN A 261 14.05 21.49 -21.87
CA GLN A 261 15.03 22.53 -21.56
C GLN A 261 15.37 23.34 -22.81
N ASN A 262 15.22 24.67 -22.72
CA ASN A 262 15.43 25.58 -23.86
C ASN A 262 16.85 26.18 -23.93
N LYS A 263 17.75 25.82 -22.99
CA LYS A 263 19.09 26.41 -22.90
C LYS A 263 20.14 25.69 -23.73
N TYR A 264 19.88 24.43 -24.08
CA TYR A 264 20.86 23.54 -24.67
C TYR A 264 20.57 23.28 -26.15
N PHE A 265 21.63 22.88 -26.87
CA PHE A 265 21.52 22.41 -28.24
C PHE A 265 20.82 21.05 -28.29
N ALA A 266 19.81 20.91 -29.15
CA ALA A 266 19.00 19.70 -29.24
C ALA A 266 19.77 18.47 -29.78
N GLY A 267 20.75 18.67 -30.68
CA GLY A 267 21.54 17.59 -31.28
C GLY A 267 20.66 16.47 -31.87
N PHE A 268 21.16 15.23 -31.87
CA PHE A 268 20.41 14.06 -32.39
C PHE A 268 19.34 13.55 -31.40
N ARG A 269 19.46 13.90 -30.11
CA ARG A 269 18.57 13.45 -29.03
C ARG A 269 17.28 14.28 -28.92
N ALA A 270 17.17 15.33 -29.73
CA ALA A 270 16.18 16.40 -29.59
C ALA A 270 16.31 17.12 -28.24
N CYS A 271 15.33 17.98 -27.93
CA CYS A 271 15.34 18.76 -26.70
C CYS A 271 15.29 17.84 -25.45
N GLN A 272 16.18 18.09 -24.48
CA GLN A 272 16.26 17.31 -23.25
C GLN A 272 15.12 17.66 -22.29
N CYS A 273 14.55 16.69 -21.57
CA CYS A 273 13.52 16.96 -20.56
C CYS A 273 14.10 17.67 -19.33
N GLN A 274 13.26 18.40 -18.61
CA GLN A 274 13.60 18.95 -17.29
C GLN A 274 13.81 17.83 -16.25
N ASN A 275 14.52 18.13 -15.17
CA ASN A 275 14.70 17.18 -14.07
C ASN A 275 13.34 16.83 -13.44
N GLY A 276 13.08 15.55 -13.21
CA GLY A 276 11.79 15.07 -12.71
C GLY A 276 10.69 15.02 -13.77
N PHE A 277 11.04 14.97 -15.06
CA PHE A 277 10.10 14.77 -16.16
C PHE A 277 10.45 13.49 -16.94
N TYR A 278 9.44 12.90 -17.58
CA TYR A 278 9.58 11.75 -18.48
C TYR A 278 8.90 12.03 -19.82
N ARG A 279 9.24 11.26 -20.87
CA ARG A 279 8.60 11.39 -22.19
C ARG A 279 8.19 10.05 -22.77
N LEU A 280 7.27 10.11 -23.72
CA LEU A 280 6.78 8.96 -24.49
C LEU A 280 7.14 9.05 -25.99
N ASP A 281 7.71 10.16 -26.41
CA ASP A 281 8.20 10.36 -27.76
C ASP A 281 9.46 11.22 -27.71
N ARG A 282 10.48 10.84 -28.49
CA ARG A 282 11.78 11.52 -28.56
C ARG A 282 11.65 13.00 -28.98
N PHE A 283 10.66 13.38 -29.77
CA PHE A 283 10.57 14.72 -30.37
C PHE A 283 9.36 15.54 -29.88
N GLU A 284 8.60 15.03 -28.90
CA GLU A 284 7.43 15.70 -28.31
C GLU A 284 7.71 16.21 -26.89
N LYS A 285 6.66 16.73 -26.24
CA LYS A 285 6.70 17.26 -24.87
C LYS A 285 7.07 16.23 -23.81
N CYS A 286 7.58 16.70 -22.69
CA CYS A 286 7.80 15.90 -21.48
C CYS A 286 6.70 16.13 -20.45
N TYR A 287 6.37 15.09 -19.70
CA TYR A 287 5.36 15.07 -18.65
C TYR A 287 6.03 15.12 -17.28
N SER A 288 5.43 15.84 -16.33
CA SER A 288 5.88 15.88 -14.93
C SER A 288 5.79 14.49 -14.30
N CYS A 289 6.80 14.09 -13.53
CA CYS A 289 6.75 12.83 -12.81
C CYS A 289 5.58 12.84 -11.79
N PRO A 290 4.79 11.76 -11.68
CA PRO A 290 3.78 11.65 -10.64
C PRO A 290 4.37 11.74 -9.22
N ASP A 291 3.66 12.39 -8.30
CA ASP A 291 4.16 12.70 -6.94
C ASP A 291 4.40 11.47 -6.04
N SER A 292 3.81 10.31 -6.38
CA SER A 292 3.91 9.10 -5.56
C SER A 292 4.00 7.83 -6.41
N GLY A 293 4.64 6.81 -5.85
CA GLY A 293 4.70 5.45 -6.42
C GLY A 293 5.71 5.21 -7.54
N VAL A 294 6.14 6.25 -8.23
CA VAL A 294 7.09 6.16 -9.35
C VAL A 294 8.24 7.15 -9.19
N MET A 295 9.34 6.86 -9.87
CA MET A 295 10.49 7.76 -10.02
C MET A 295 10.81 7.93 -11.50
N CYS A 296 11.17 9.15 -11.88
CA CYS A 296 11.57 9.48 -13.23
C CYS A 296 13.08 9.72 -13.28
N PHE A 297 13.76 9.03 -14.20
CA PHE A 297 15.20 9.09 -14.39
C PHE A 297 15.52 8.96 -15.87
N ASN A 298 16.53 9.70 -16.35
CA ASN A 298 16.92 9.70 -17.77
C ASN A 298 15.74 9.88 -18.75
N GLU A 299 14.76 10.71 -18.40
CA GLU A 299 13.53 10.97 -19.18
C GLU A 299 12.60 9.76 -19.32
N SER A 300 12.84 8.72 -18.52
CA SER A 300 12.02 7.51 -18.41
C SER A 300 11.40 7.42 -17.01
N MET A 301 10.49 6.47 -16.80
CA MET A 301 9.75 6.27 -15.56
C MET A 301 9.93 4.82 -15.08
N THR A 302 10.15 4.64 -13.79
CA THR A 302 10.12 3.32 -13.14
C THR A 302 9.42 3.40 -11.78
N LEU A 303 9.19 2.23 -11.18
CA LEU A 303 8.44 2.10 -9.94
C LEU A 303 9.35 2.29 -8.73
N ASN A 304 8.88 3.05 -7.72
CA ASN A 304 9.58 3.18 -6.45
C ASN A 304 9.56 1.87 -5.65
N PRO A 305 10.57 1.62 -4.81
CA PRO A 305 10.50 0.57 -3.79
C PRO A 305 9.22 0.71 -2.94
N GLY A 306 8.62 -0.41 -2.56
CA GLY A 306 7.36 -0.45 -1.82
C GLY A 306 6.09 -0.35 -2.67
N TYR A 307 6.23 -0.21 -3.99
CA TYR A 307 5.11 -0.23 -4.92
C TYR A 307 5.18 -1.43 -5.86
N TYR A 308 4.01 -1.83 -6.36
CA TYR A 308 3.81 -2.90 -7.32
C TYR A 308 2.94 -2.42 -8.49
N TRP A 309 3.29 -2.85 -9.69
CA TRP A 309 2.46 -2.72 -10.88
C TRP A 309 2.58 -3.99 -11.71
N GLN A 310 1.72 -4.13 -12.72
CA GLN A 310 1.81 -5.25 -13.64
C GLN A 310 1.51 -4.79 -15.04
N TRP A 311 2.44 -5.05 -15.96
CA TRP A 311 2.28 -4.79 -17.38
C TRP A 311 1.18 -5.68 -17.98
N ILE A 312 0.45 -5.12 -18.96
CA ILE A 312 -0.58 -5.84 -19.72
C ILE A 312 0.03 -7.06 -20.45
N SER A 313 1.20 -6.87 -21.03
CA SER A 313 1.93 -7.93 -21.72
C SER A 313 3.44 -7.77 -21.58
N GLN A 314 4.15 -8.89 -21.68
CA GLN A 314 5.61 -8.91 -21.72
C GLN A 314 6.15 -8.17 -22.96
N SER A 315 5.43 -8.20 -24.09
CA SER A 315 5.80 -7.48 -25.32
C SER A 315 5.73 -5.96 -25.14
N GLU A 316 4.71 -5.43 -24.45
CA GLU A 316 4.57 -3.99 -24.24
C GLU A 316 5.67 -3.43 -23.33
N LYS A 317 6.02 -4.19 -22.30
CA LYS A 317 7.17 -3.91 -21.46
C LYS A 317 8.48 -3.93 -22.26
N GLU A 318 8.70 -4.91 -23.12
CA GLU A 318 9.88 -4.98 -23.98
C GLU A 318 9.93 -3.80 -24.97
N ASN A 319 8.78 -3.39 -25.52
CA ASN A 319 8.69 -2.18 -26.34
C ASN A 319 9.08 -0.93 -25.55
N TYR A 320 8.68 -0.81 -24.28
CA TYR A 320 9.10 0.28 -23.40
C TYR A 320 10.60 0.27 -23.11
N ILE A 321 11.19 -0.92 -22.85
CA ILE A 321 12.64 -1.06 -22.65
C ILE A 321 13.40 -0.68 -23.93
N ASN A 322 12.95 -1.14 -25.09
CA ASN A 322 13.56 -0.81 -26.37
C ASN A 322 13.47 0.69 -26.67
N PHE A 323 12.33 1.32 -26.40
CA PHE A 323 12.15 2.76 -26.49
C PHE A 323 13.10 3.52 -25.56
N THR A 324 13.16 3.17 -24.27
CA THR A 324 14.01 3.85 -23.29
C THR A 324 15.50 3.69 -23.57
N ASN A 325 15.93 2.52 -24.05
CA ASN A 325 17.30 2.30 -24.54
C ASN A 325 17.57 3.14 -25.79
N ASN A 326 16.63 3.17 -26.74
CA ASN A 326 16.73 4.00 -27.94
C ASN A 326 16.84 5.49 -27.55
N LEU A 327 16.14 5.98 -26.52
CA LEU A 327 16.26 7.36 -26.02
C LEU A 327 17.67 7.73 -25.54
N GLN A 328 18.49 6.75 -25.12
CA GLN A 328 19.86 6.99 -24.66
C GLN A 328 20.91 7.02 -25.79
N ILE A 329 20.49 6.94 -27.06
CA ILE A 329 21.38 7.07 -28.22
C ILE A 329 21.49 8.54 -28.62
N PHE A 330 22.72 9.08 -28.58
CA PHE A 330 23.05 10.50 -28.77
C PHE A 330 23.60 10.85 -30.17
N ASP A 331 23.61 9.91 -31.09
CA ASP A 331 24.00 10.07 -32.50
C ASP A 331 22.83 9.70 -33.44
N ASP A 332 23.03 9.74 -34.76
CA ASP A 332 22.01 9.40 -35.76
C ASP A 332 21.79 7.88 -35.93
N SER A 333 22.44 7.02 -35.14
CA SER A 333 22.28 5.57 -35.23
C SER A 333 21.02 5.03 -34.53
N TYR A 334 20.25 5.91 -33.90
CA TYR A 334 19.02 5.52 -33.21
C TYR A 334 17.99 4.93 -34.18
N ASN A 335 17.21 3.98 -33.68
CA ASN A 335 16.15 3.36 -34.47
C ASN A 335 14.96 4.32 -34.61
N ARG A 336 14.65 4.69 -35.85
CA ARG A 336 13.56 5.62 -36.21
C ARG A 336 12.16 5.05 -35.97
N ASP A 337 12.02 3.72 -35.92
CA ASP A 337 10.74 3.06 -35.62
C ASP A 337 10.42 3.06 -34.11
N LEU A 338 11.44 3.23 -33.26
CA LEU A 338 11.35 3.21 -31.80
C LEU A 338 11.43 4.63 -31.19
N VAL A 339 10.99 5.65 -31.93
CA VAL A 339 10.97 7.04 -31.46
C VAL A 339 9.77 7.37 -30.58
N THR A 340 8.71 6.56 -30.64
CA THR A 340 7.46 6.75 -29.91
C THR A 340 7.08 5.47 -29.18
N PHE A 341 6.75 5.57 -27.90
CA PHE A 341 6.06 4.53 -27.17
C PHE A 341 4.55 4.79 -27.19
N ARG A 342 3.78 3.86 -27.78
CA ARG A 342 2.30 3.96 -27.90
C ARG A 342 1.55 3.10 -26.89
N GLY A 343 2.25 2.45 -25.96
CA GLY A 343 1.64 1.62 -24.94
C GLY A 343 1.09 2.45 -23.77
N SER A 344 0.43 1.78 -22.83
CA SER A 344 -0.05 2.40 -21.61
C SER A 344 0.77 1.99 -20.39
N PHE A 345 0.90 2.91 -19.44
CA PHE A 345 1.56 2.61 -18.18
C PHE A 345 0.60 1.92 -17.22
N PRO A 346 1.08 0.85 -16.55
CA PRO A 346 0.27 0.17 -15.55
C PRO A 346 0.07 1.06 -14.33
N LYS A 347 -1.11 0.92 -13.71
CA LYS A 347 -1.42 1.62 -12.47
C LYS A 347 -0.55 1.04 -11.35
N HIS A 348 0.09 1.92 -10.58
CA HIS A 348 0.90 1.54 -9.43
C HIS A 348 0.03 1.39 -8.17
N TYR A 349 0.38 0.43 -7.33
CA TYR A 349 -0.28 0.10 -6.08
C TYR A 349 0.76 0.01 -4.97
N GLN A 350 0.46 0.56 -3.80
CA GLN A 350 1.32 0.39 -2.63
C GLN A 350 1.22 -1.06 -2.16
N CYS A 351 2.35 -1.70 -1.89
CA CYS A 351 2.34 -3.06 -1.38
C CYS A 351 1.89 -3.09 0.09
N PRO A 352 1.23 -4.17 0.55
CA PRO A 352 0.87 -4.32 1.96
C PRO A 352 2.07 -4.14 2.89
N ARG A 353 3.27 -4.53 2.44
CA ARG A 353 4.54 -4.26 3.10
C ARG A 353 5.49 -3.57 2.13
N LEU A 354 6.04 -2.43 2.52
CA LEU A 354 6.99 -1.67 1.68
C LEU A 354 8.24 -2.51 1.34
N GLU A 355 8.72 -3.34 2.27
CA GLU A 355 9.90 -4.18 2.05
C GLU A 355 9.66 -5.37 1.10
N SER A 356 8.40 -5.80 0.92
CA SER A 356 8.08 -6.94 0.06
C SER A 356 8.26 -6.63 -1.43
N CYS A 357 8.18 -5.34 -1.81
CA CYS A 357 8.27 -4.89 -3.19
C CYS A 357 9.54 -4.08 -3.41
N LEU A 358 10.43 -4.58 -4.26
CA LEU A 358 11.69 -3.90 -4.57
C LEU A 358 11.50 -2.76 -5.59
N GLY A 359 10.32 -2.64 -6.20
CA GLY A 359 10.05 -1.68 -7.26
C GLY A 359 10.69 -2.07 -8.60
N GLY A 360 11.03 -1.07 -9.40
CA GLY A 360 11.56 -1.24 -10.75
C GLY A 360 10.52 -1.62 -11.80
N LEU A 361 10.94 -1.74 -13.07
CA LEU A 361 10.05 -2.06 -14.19
C LEU A 361 9.36 -3.41 -14.04
N ASP A 362 10.04 -4.36 -13.41
CA ASP A 362 9.58 -5.73 -13.19
C ASP A 362 8.68 -5.87 -11.95
N ALA A 363 8.60 -4.84 -11.09
CA ALA A 363 7.99 -4.93 -9.76
C ALA A 363 8.43 -6.20 -9.01
N ARG A 364 9.75 -6.44 -8.93
CA ARG A 364 10.29 -7.67 -8.31
C ARG A 364 9.97 -7.73 -6.83
N CYS A 365 9.66 -8.93 -6.37
CA CYS A 365 9.45 -9.21 -4.95
C CYS A 365 10.77 -9.48 -4.23
N ALA A 366 10.80 -9.12 -2.94
CA ALA A 366 11.90 -9.47 -2.05
C ALA A 366 11.94 -10.99 -1.77
N GLU A 367 13.07 -11.48 -1.23
CA GLU A 367 13.26 -12.90 -0.91
C GLU A 367 12.14 -13.41 0.02
N GLY A 368 11.55 -14.55 -0.32
CA GLY A 368 10.44 -15.16 0.44
C GLY A 368 9.04 -14.68 0.04
N TYR A 369 8.92 -13.68 -0.84
CA TYR A 369 7.66 -13.14 -1.34
C TYR A 369 7.46 -13.40 -2.84
N THR A 370 6.22 -13.57 -3.26
CA THR A 370 5.81 -13.83 -4.65
C THR A 370 4.36 -13.39 -4.88
N GLY A 371 3.87 -13.51 -6.12
CA GLY A 371 2.50 -13.20 -6.50
C GLY A 371 2.16 -11.71 -6.56
N PRO A 372 0.86 -11.37 -6.75
CA PRO A 372 0.40 -9.98 -6.83
C PRO A 372 0.70 -9.19 -5.55
N LEU A 373 1.13 -7.93 -5.69
CA LEU A 373 1.58 -7.06 -4.58
C LEU A 373 2.69 -7.67 -3.71
N CYS A 374 3.36 -8.72 -4.18
CA CYS A 374 4.32 -9.51 -3.41
C CYS A 374 3.74 -9.99 -2.06
N ALA A 375 2.45 -10.31 -2.04
CA ALA A 375 1.71 -10.66 -0.82
C ALA A 375 1.58 -12.17 -0.57
N VAL A 376 2.13 -13.01 -1.45
CA VAL A 376 2.11 -14.48 -1.32
C VAL A 376 3.48 -14.97 -0.87
N CYS A 377 3.54 -15.94 0.04
CA CYS A 377 4.82 -16.51 0.46
C CYS A 377 5.37 -17.51 -0.56
N ASP A 378 6.67 -17.40 -0.84
CA ASP A 378 7.38 -18.31 -1.73
C ASP A 378 7.65 -19.68 -1.07
N LYS A 379 8.17 -20.64 -1.84
CA LYS A 379 8.48 -21.99 -1.36
C LYS A 379 9.45 -21.93 -0.17
N GLY A 380 9.18 -22.75 0.85
CA GLY A 380 9.99 -22.77 2.08
C GLY A 380 9.74 -21.60 3.03
N HIS A 381 8.72 -20.77 2.76
CA HIS A 381 8.26 -19.71 3.64
C HIS A 381 6.78 -19.90 3.99
N TYR A 382 6.38 -19.42 5.16
CA TYR A 382 4.99 -19.43 5.64
C TYR A 382 4.53 -18.03 6.05
N ASN A 383 3.23 -17.76 5.89
CA ASN A 383 2.65 -16.47 6.24
C ASN A 383 2.33 -16.38 7.73
N LEU A 384 2.87 -15.36 8.40
CA LEU A 384 2.55 -14.97 9.77
C LEU A 384 2.47 -13.44 9.83
N VAL A 385 1.30 -12.88 10.20
CA VAL A 385 1.08 -11.42 10.28
C VAL A 385 1.39 -10.69 8.98
N SER A 386 0.91 -11.25 7.87
CA SER A 386 1.13 -10.74 6.51
C SER A 386 2.62 -10.63 6.15
N THR A 387 3.46 -11.42 6.80
CA THR A 387 4.92 -11.47 6.62
C THR A 387 5.35 -12.90 6.35
N CYS A 388 6.29 -13.10 5.44
CA CYS A 388 6.73 -14.43 5.05
C CYS A 388 8.00 -14.83 5.81
N PHE A 389 7.87 -15.77 6.74
CA PHE A 389 8.98 -16.28 7.54
C PHE A 389 9.53 -17.58 6.94
N LYS A 390 10.84 -17.79 7.09
CA LYS A 390 11.50 -19.05 6.69
C LYS A 390 10.96 -20.21 7.54
N CYS A 391 10.65 -21.33 6.89
CA CYS A 391 10.12 -22.52 7.55
C CYS A 391 11.07 -23.03 8.66
N PRO A 392 10.56 -23.37 9.85
CA PRO A 392 11.38 -23.88 10.95
C PRO A 392 11.90 -25.30 10.67
N LYS A 393 13.02 -25.66 11.32
CA LYS A 393 13.57 -27.03 11.27
C LYS A 393 12.64 -28.02 12.00
N LEU A 394 12.53 -29.25 11.50
CA LEU A 394 11.64 -30.29 12.05
C LEU A 394 11.87 -30.56 13.55
N GLY A 395 13.13 -30.54 14.01
CA GLY A 395 13.45 -30.76 15.43
C GLY A 395 12.88 -29.68 16.35
N TRP A 396 12.87 -28.42 15.90
CA TRP A 396 12.30 -27.31 16.66
C TRP A 396 10.77 -27.42 16.79
N LEU A 397 10.10 -27.88 15.72
CA LEU A 397 8.67 -28.15 15.72
C LEU A 397 8.29 -29.24 16.74
N ILE A 398 9.03 -30.35 16.75
CA ILE A 398 8.79 -31.47 17.68
C ILE A 398 8.98 -30.99 19.13
N PHE A 399 10.01 -30.17 19.39
CA PHE A 399 10.24 -29.58 20.70
C PHE A 399 9.05 -28.70 21.12
N GLN A 400 8.57 -27.80 20.27
CA GLN A 400 7.41 -26.94 20.55
C GLN A 400 6.15 -27.78 20.86
N ILE A 401 5.83 -28.77 20.02
CA ILE A 401 4.66 -29.65 20.23
C ILE A 401 4.79 -30.45 21.54
N SER A 402 5.99 -30.93 21.87
CA SER A 402 6.26 -31.67 23.11
C SER A 402 6.05 -30.80 24.36
N VAL A 403 6.55 -29.56 24.34
CA VAL A 403 6.35 -28.59 25.43
C VAL A 403 4.86 -28.26 25.60
N ILE A 404 4.14 -28.00 24.51
CA ILE A 404 2.69 -27.75 24.56
C ILE A 404 1.97 -28.95 25.17
N SER A 405 2.27 -30.16 24.69
CA SER A 405 1.64 -31.39 25.17
C SER A 405 1.90 -31.59 26.66
N LEU A 406 3.13 -31.36 27.12
CA LEU A 406 3.50 -31.44 28.54
C LEU A 406 2.73 -30.43 29.39
N VAL A 407 2.63 -29.18 28.95
CA VAL A 407 1.87 -28.13 29.66
C VAL A 407 0.39 -28.46 29.71
N VAL A 408 -0.20 -28.90 28.59
CA VAL A 408 -1.62 -29.32 28.55
C VAL A 408 -1.87 -30.50 29.49
N VAL A 409 -0.99 -31.51 29.48
CA VAL A 409 -1.09 -32.66 30.38
C VAL A 409 -0.93 -32.24 31.85
N ALA A 410 0.01 -31.33 32.16
CA ALA A 410 0.21 -30.83 33.51
C ALA A 410 -1.00 -30.03 34.01
N VAL A 411 -1.58 -29.16 33.17
CA VAL A 411 -2.79 -28.40 33.48
C VAL A 411 -3.98 -29.35 33.67
N LEU A 412 -4.19 -30.30 32.76
CA LEU A 412 -5.24 -31.32 32.90
C LEU A 412 -5.07 -32.14 34.17
N TYR A 413 -3.84 -32.54 34.50
CA TYR A 413 -3.53 -33.28 35.73
C TYR A 413 -3.87 -32.46 36.98
N VAL A 414 -3.46 -31.18 37.04
CA VAL A 414 -3.78 -30.28 38.14
C VAL A 414 -5.29 -30.07 38.27
N VAL A 415 -5.99 -29.79 37.17
CA VAL A 415 -7.45 -29.59 37.15
C VAL A 415 -8.18 -30.86 37.61
N ILE A 416 -7.79 -32.04 37.14
CA ILE A 416 -8.41 -33.32 37.54
C ILE A 416 -8.14 -33.61 39.02
N LYS A 417 -6.93 -33.33 39.52
CA LYS A 417 -6.56 -33.58 40.92
C LYS A 417 -7.28 -32.63 41.88
N VAL A 418 -7.38 -31.35 41.52
CA VAL A 418 -8.10 -30.32 42.30
C VAL A 418 -9.61 -30.62 42.31
N LYS A 419 -10.19 -31.02 41.18
CA LYS A 419 -11.63 -31.36 41.09
C LYS A 419 -12.03 -32.62 41.86
N ARG A 420 -11.08 -33.53 42.14
CA ARG A 420 -11.30 -34.71 43.00
C ARG A 420 -11.33 -34.38 44.51
N GLN A 421 -10.81 -33.22 44.93
CA GLN A 421 -10.62 -32.89 46.35
C GLN A 421 -11.67 -31.95 46.95
N GLN A 422 -12.50 -31.26 46.17
CA GLN A 422 -13.50 -30.33 46.70
C GLN A 422 -14.93 -30.72 46.30
N ILE A 423 -15.68 -31.25 47.28
CA ILE A 423 -17.13 -31.43 47.22
C ILE A 423 -17.87 -30.30 47.99
N GLN A 424 -17.18 -29.29 48.55
CA GLN A 424 -17.80 -28.34 49.49
C GLN A 424 -17.38 -26.85 49.43
N SER A 425 -16.98 -26.25 48.30
CA SER A 425 -16.85 -24.76 48.24
C SER A 425 -17.46 -24.13 46.98
N LYS A 426 -17.83 -22.85 47.10
CA LYS A 426 -18.78 -22.11 46.24
C LYS A 426 -18.14 -21.45 45.00
N ARG A 427 -16.86 -21.74 44.68
CA ARG A 427 -16.20 -21.55 43.36
C ARG A 427 -14.82 -22.24 43.40
N SER A 428 -14.51 -23.09 42.43
CA SER A 428 -13.23 -23.80 42.39
C SER A 428 -12.08 -22.87 41.95
N LEU A 429 -10.87 -23.05 42.49
CA LEU A 429 -9.64 -22.39 42.00
C LEU A 429 -9.45 -22.55 40.49
N ALA A 430 -9.92 -23.67 39.92
CA ALA A 430 -9.92 -23.91 38.48
C ALA A 430 -10.82 -22.93 37.71
N ASP A 431 -11.97 -22.55 38.27
CA ASP A 431 -12.92 -21.65 37.62
C ASP A 431 -12.38 -20.21 37.58
N ILE A 432 -11.69 -19.77 38.65
CA ILE A 432 -10.99 -18.48 38.70
C ILE A 432 -9.84 -18.42 37.67
N ILE A 433 -9.07 -19.50 37.54
CA ILE A 433 -7.98 -19.58 36.54
C ILE A 433 -8.56 -19.55 35.12
N LEU A 434 -9.64 -20.29 34.85
CA LEU A 434 -10.31 -20.31 33.55
C LEU A 434 -10.91 -18.94 33.19
N ALA A 435 -11.51 -18.22 34.15
CA ALA A 435 -12.03 -16.87 33.95
C ALA A 435 -10.92 -15.89 33.51
N ARG A 436 -9.77 -15.89 34.19
CA ARG A 436 -8.65 -15.00 33.88
C ARG A 436 -7.96 -15.37 32.56
N LEU A 437 -7.79 -16.67 32.28
CA LEU A 437 -7.24 -17.12 31.00
C LEU A 437 -8.14 -16.73 29.82
N LYS A 438 -9.47 -16.77 29.99
CA LYS A 438 -10.43 -16.34 28.98
C LYS A 438 -10.25 -14.88 28.58
N ILE A 439 -10.00 -13.99 29.55
CA ILE A 439 -9.72 -12.56 29.31
C ILE A 439 -8.42 -12.39 28.50
N ILE A 440 -7.34 -13.06 28.91
CA ILE A 440 -6.04 -12.97 28.22
C ILE A 440 -6.14 -13.52 26.78
N ILE A 441 -6.78 -14.68 26.61
CA ILE A 441 -7.01 -15.27 25.28
C ILE A 441 -7.86 -14.31 24.43
N SER A 442 -8.92 -13.73 25.00
CA SER A 442 -9.77 -12.74 24.31
C SER A 442 -8.97 -11.52 23.82
N PHE A 443 -8.13 -10.95 24.68
CA PHE A 443 -7.27 -9.81 24.36
C PHE A 443 -6.32 -10.14 23.21
N TYR A 444 -5.56 -11.22 23.33
CA TYR A 444 -4.58 -11.60 22.31
C TYR A 444 -5.22 -12.04 21.00
N GLN A 445 -6.41 -12.65 21.01
CA GLN A 445 -7.20 -12.93 19.81
C GLN A 445 -7.45 -11.67 19.01
N ILE A 446 -7.97 -10.62 19.67
CA ILE A 446 -8.27 -9.35 18.99
C ILE A 446 -6.99 -8.64 18.58
N PHE A 447 -6.01 -8.49 19.49
CA PHE A 447 -4.75 -7.83 19.19
C PHE A 447 -4.05 -8.43 17.95
N SER A 448 -3.95 -9.77 17.90
CA SER A 448 -3.36 -10.45 16.75
C SER A 448 -4.17 -10.24 15.47
N SER A 449 -5.50 -10.31 15.52
CA SER A 449 -6.35 -10.05 14.35
C SER A 449 -6.28 -8.59 13.89
N THR A 450 -6.11 -7.65 14.82
CA THR A 450 -5.93 -6.23 14.54
C THR A 450 -4.62 -5.98 13.81
N LEU A 451 -3.52 -6.60 14.24
CA LEU A 451 -2.22 -6.51 13.54
C LEU A 451 -2.28 -7.13 12.14
N ASP A 452 -2.91 -8.31 11.98
CA ASP A 452 -3.11 -8.96 10.69
C ASP A 452 -4.01 -8.12 9.76
N GLY A 453 -5.08 -7.53 10.32
CA GLY A 453 -6.04 -6.69 9.60
C GLY A 453 -5.49 -5.33 9.17
N PHE A 454 -4.42 -4.84 9.80
CA PHE A 454 -3.76 -3.59 9.47
C PHE A 454 -2.42 -3.82 8.76
N SER A 455 -2.43 -4.67 7.73
CA SER A 455 -1.23 -5.06 6.97
C SER A 455 -0.46 -3.87 6.40
N TYR A 456 -1.16 -2.81 5.94
CA TYR A 456 -0.57 -1.58 5.39
C TYR A 456 0.01 -0.62 6.44
N VAL A 457 -0.13 -0.92 7.74
CA VAL A 457 0.50 -0.15 8.82
C VAL A 457 1.84 -0.79 9.17
N GLN A 458 2.88 0.04 9.26
CA GLN A 458 4.21 -0.40 9.68
C GLN A 458 4.25 -0.56 11.20
N TRP A 459 3.93 -1.75 11.67
CA TRP A 459 4.05 -2.10 13.09
C TRP A 459 5.53 -2.32 13.45
N PRO A 460 5.98 -1.81 14.61
CA PRO A 460 7.31 -2.12 15.14
C PRO A 460 7.55 -3.63 15.24
N SER A 461 8.76 -4.08 14.92
CA SER A 461 9.14 -5.51 14.91
C SER A 461 8.98 -6.21 16.27
N ALA A 462 8.94 -5.44 17.37
CA ALA A 462 8.65 -6.00 18.69
C ALA A 462 7.20 -6.51 18.80
N LEU A 463 6.23 -5.80 18.22
CA LEU A 463 4.80 -6.18 18.27
C LEU A 463 4.51 -7.40 17.40
N THR A 464 5.19 -7.54 16.26
CA THR A 464 5.04 -8.74 15.41
C THR A 464 5.55 -9.99 16.11
N LYS A 465 6.65 -9.90 16.87
CA LYS A 465 7.12 -10.99 17.76
C LYS A 465 6.13 -11.29 18.90
N ILE A 466 5.55 -10.27 19.52
CA ILE A 466 4.50 -10.48 20.55
C ILE A 466 3.30 -11.20 19.94
N SER A 467 2.90 -10.85 18.71
CA SER A 467 1.81 -11.52 17.99
C SER A 467 2.11 -12.98 17.67
N GLU A 468 3.35 -13.33 17.35
CA GLU A 468 3.78 -14.73 17.17
C GLU A 468 3.51 -15.55 18.42
N TYR A 469 3.91 -15.07 19.61
CA TYR A 469 3.61 -15.72 20.88
C TYR A 469 2.12 -15.66 21.25
N ALA A 470 1.42 -14.60 20.89
CA ALA A 470 -0.01 -14.47 21.11
C ALA A 470 -0.81 -15.56 20.37
N LYS A 471 -0.46 -15.86 19.11
CA LYS A 471 -1.07 -16.94 18.31
C LYS A 471 -0.87 -18.33 18.94
N PHE A 472 0.23 -18.53 19.69
CA PHE A 472 0.44 -19.73 20.50
C PHE A 472 -0.54 -19.84 21.67
N VAL A 473 -0.75 -18.75 22.42
CA VAL A 473 -1.71 -18.71 23.55
C VAL A 473 -3.16 -18.97 23.10
N GLN A 474 -3.48 -18.67 21.84
CA GLN A 474 -4.80 -18.91 21.25
C GLN A 474 -5.10 -20.38 20.92
N LEU A 475 -4.14 -21.31 21.09
CA LEU A 475 -4.26 -22.73 20.70
C LEU A 475 -4.63 -22.92 19.21
N ASN A 476 -4.24 -22.00 18.33
CA ASN A 476 -4.46 -22.13 16.89
C ASN A 476 -3.39 -23.05 16.28
N VAL A 477 -3.49 -24.36 16.57
CA VAL A 477 -2.47 -25.38 16.28
C VAL A 477 -2.00 -25.39 14.81
N LEU A 478 -2.89 -25.06 13.86
CA LEU A 478 -2.58 -25.03 12.43
C LEU A 478 -1.68 -23.85 12.01
N GLN A 479 -1.66 -22.76 12.79
CA GLN A 479 -0.73 -21.64 12.59
C GLN A 479 0.57 -21.82 13.41
N ILE A 480 0.51 -22.55 14.53
CA ILE A 480 1.67 -22.85 15.39
C ILE A 480 2.63 -23.83 14.70
N ALA A 481 2.09 -24.80 13.95
CA ALA A 481 2.85 -25.78 13.20
C ALA A 481 2.46 -25.72 11.71
N PRO A 482 3.17 -24.95 10.87
CA PRO A 482 2.88 -24.88 9.43
C PRO A 482 3.22 -26.22 8.78
N LEU A 483 2.26 -27.16 8.76
CA LEU A 483 2.43 -28.51 8.21
C LEU A 483 2.84 -28.48 6.73
N HIS A 484 2.47 -27.42 6.02
CA HIS A 484 2.86 -27.17 4.63
C HIS A 484 4.36 -26.99 4.42
N CYS A 485 5.13 -26.65 5.47
CA CYS A 485 6.60 -26.56 5.41
C CYS A 485 7.27 -27.93 5.25
N PHE A 486 6.62 -29.02 5.67
CA PHE A 486 7.21 -30.38 5.65
C PHE A 486 6.70 -31.24 4.50
N SER A 487 5.48 -30.96 4.02
CA SER A 487 4.96 -31.57 2.80
C SER A 487 4.05 -30.60 2.07
N SER A 488 4.33 -30.41 0.78
CA SER A 488 3.51 -29.58 -0.12
C SER A 488 2.06 -30.08 -0.23
N ARG A 489 1.79 -31.34 0.16
CA ARG A 489 0.45 -31.92 0.20
C ARG A 489 -0.46 -31.28 1.25
N PHE A 490 0.11 -30.66 2.29
CA PHE A 490 -0.65 -29.99 3.35
C PHE A 490 -0.73 -28.48 3.17
N LYS A 491 -0.46 -27.94 1.97
CA LYS A 491 -0.66 -26.52 1.70
C LYS A 491 -2.15 -26.21 1.73
N MET A 492 -2.59 -25.59 2.82
CA MET A 492 -3.96 -25.09 2.98
C MET A 492 -4.05 -23.69 2.38
N ASN A 493 -4.93 -23.50 1.40
CA ASN A 493 -5.29 -22.17 0.89
C ASN A 493 -6.56 -21.68 1.60
N ALA A 494 -7.01 -20.45 1.32
CA ALA A 494 -8.20 -19.91 1.99
C ALA A 494 -9.47 -20.78 1.83
N TYR A 495 -9.63 -21.48 0.69
CA TYR A 495 -10.74 -22.41 0.48
C TYR A 495 -10.73 -23.58 1.48
N ASP A 496 -9.55 -24.15 1.73
CA ASP A 496 -9.39 -25.29 2.65
C ASP A 496 -9.64 -24.84 4.08
N HIS A 497 -9.22 -23.61 4.43
CA HIS A 497 -9.55 -23.00 5.72
C HIS A 497 -11.06 -22.84 5.93
N LEU A 498 -11.80 -22.37 4.92
CA LEU A 498 -13.26 -22.24 5.00
C LEU A 498 -13.93 -23.61 5.22
N VAL A 499 -13.59 -24.61 4.40
CA VAL A 499 -14.18 -25.95 4.52
C VAL A 499 -13.82 -26.57 5.87
N THR A 500 -12.57 -26.47 6.29
CA THR A 500 -12.12 -27.03 7.58
C THR A 500 -12.84 -26.37 8.75
N ALA A 501 -13.00 -25.04 8.75
CA ALA A 501 -13.72 -24.32 9.80
C ALA A 501 -15.20 -24.75 9.89
N CYS A 502 -15.89 -24.85 8.76
CA CYS A 502 -17.29 -25.27 8.73
C CYS A 502 -17.47 -26.76 9.08
N SER A 503 -16.61 -27.64 8.57
CA SER A 503 -16.74 -29.10 8.79
C SER A 503 -16.35 -29.53 10.20
N THR A 504 -15.36 -28.89 10.83
CA THR A 504 -14.90 -29.27 12.18
C THR A 504 -15.97 -29.07 13.24
N THR A 505 -16.73 -27.97 13.18
CA THR A 505 -17.84 -27.71 14.11
C THR A 505 -18.95 -28.76 13.99
N ALA A 506 -19.36 -29.09 12.76
CA ALA A 506 -20.34 -30.15 12.50
C ALA A 506 -19.84 -31.53 12.98
N MET A 507 -18.57 -31.83 12.74
CA MET A 507 -17.95 -33.10 13.14
C MET A 507 -17.93 -33.27 14.67
N VAL A 508 -17.59 -32.24 15.45
CA VAL A 508 -17.58 -32.31 16.93
C VAL A 508 -18.98 -32.55 17.48
N ILE A 509 -20.00 -31.91 16.91
CA ILE A 509 -21.40 -32.15 17.29
C ILE A 509 -21.79 -33.60 16.98
N LEU A 510 -21.47 -34.10 15.79
CA LEU A 510 -21.81 -35.46 15.37
C LEU A 510 -21.09 -36.52 16.22
N ILE A 511 -19.79 -36.36 16.49
CA ILE A 511 -19.03 -37.25 17.37
C ILE A 511 -19.63 -37.28 18.77
N THR A 512 -20.00 -36.12 19.32
CA THR A 512 -20.60 -36.05 20.66
C THR A 512 -21.97 -36.73 20.71
N LEU A 513 -22.80 -36.53 19.68
CA LEU A 513 -24.09 -37.21 19.54
C LEU A 513 -23.92 -38.73 19.42
N VAL A 514 -22.96 -39.20 18.61
CA VAL A 514 -22.65 -40.63 18.49
C VAL A 514 -22.16 -41.20 19.82
N TYR A 515 -21.24 -40.51 20.51
CA TYR A 515 -20.76 -40.90 21.83
C TYR A 515 -21.90 -41.02 22.85
N TYR A 516 -22.79 -40.03 22.88
CA TYR A 516 -23.96 -40.04 23.76
C TYR A 516 -24.89 -41.23 23.45
N ASN A 517 -25.22 -41.47 22.18
CA ASN A 517 -26.10 -42.57 21.78
C ASN A 517 -25.47 -43.94 22.07
N LEU A 518 -24.18 -44.13 21.78
CA LEU A 518 -23.45 -45.38 22.09
C LEU A 518 -23.41 -45.64 23.60
N LYS A 519 -23.18 -44.61 24.41
CA LYS A 519 -23.18 -44.73 25.87
C LYS A 519 -24.58 -44.92 26.45
N HIS A 520 -25.59 -44.27 25.90
CA HIS A 520 -26.99 -44.49 26.25
C HIS A 520 -27.38 -45.95 26.02
N LEU A 521 -27.05 -46.51 24.85
CA LEU A 521 -27.27 -47.93 24.55
C LEU A 521 -26.46 -48.85 25.47
N TYR A 522 -25.20 -48.51 25.76
CA TYR A 522 -24.38 -49.27 26.70
C TYR A 522 -24.98 -49.30 28.11
N ILE A 523 -25.39 -48.16 28.66
CA ILE A 523 -25.99 -48.07 30.00
C ILE A 523 -27.31 -48.84 30.05
N LEU A 524 -28.17 -48.73 29.03
CA LEU A 524 -29.41 -49.51 28.96
C LEU A 524 -29.15 -51.03 28.93
N LYS A 525 -28.06 -51.48 28.28
CA LYS A 525 -27.70 -52.90 28.17
C LYS A 525 -27.03 -53.45 29.43
N THR A 526 -26.16 -52.67 30.07
CA THR A 526 -25.36 -53.09 31.24
C THR A 526 -26.18 -52.99 32.55
N THR A 527 -27.20 -52.14 32.57
CA THR A 527 -27.95 -51.78 33.78
C THR A 527 -29.33 -52.45 33.83
N LYS A 528 -29.45 -53.70 33.36
CA LYS A 528 -30.61 -54.55 33.65
C LYS A 528 -30.73 -54.93 35.14
N ARG A 529 -29.76 -54.52 35.98
CA ARG A 529 -29.60 -54.93 37.39
C ARG A 529 -29.64 -53.79 38.43
N SER A 530 -29.76 -52.53 38.02
CA SER A 530 -29.86 -51.36 38.93
C SER A 530 -31.09 -50.51 38.59
N GLY A 531 -31.72 -49.90 39.60
CA GLY A 531 -33.04 -49.26 39.51
C GLY A 531 -33.13 -48.06 38.55
N LYS A 532 -34.36 -47.77 38.07
CA LYS A 532 -34.65 -46.71 37.08
C LYS A 532 -34.14 -45.31 37.46
N SER A 533 -34.08 -44.95 38.75
CA SER A 533 -33.62 -43.64 39.20
C SER A 533 -32.09 -43.46 39.14
N ALA A 534 -31.33 -44.53 39.32
CA ALA A 534 -29.86 -44.50 39.18
C ALA A 534 -29.45 -44.35 37.71
N ILE A 535 -30.22 -44.95 36.79
CA ILE A 535 -30.03 -44.84 35.34
C ILE A 535 -30.33 -43.42 34.86
N SER A 536 -31.42 -42.80 35.33
CA SER A 536 -31.76 -41.42 34.94
C SER A 536 -30.73 -40.42 35.46
N ALA A 537 -30.23 -40.59 36.69
CA ALA A 537 -29.21 -39.71 37.26
C ALA A 537 -27.86 -39.77 36.50
N ASP A 538 -27.37 -40.97 36.16
CA ASP A 538 -26.13 -41.12 35.37
C ASP A 538 -26.30 -40.56 33.95
N LEU A 539 -27.47 -40.74 33.34
CA LEU A 539 -27.77 -40.19 32.01
C LEU A 539 -27.79 -38.65 32.00
N GLU A 540 -28.41 -38.02 32.99
CA GLU A 540 -28.45 -36.55 33.12
C GLU A 540 -27.05 -35.95 33.37
N ALA A 541 -26.24 -36.58 34.22
CA ALA A 541 -24.85 -36.18 34.44
C ALA A 541 -24.00 -36.29 33.15
N ARG A 542 -24.24 -37.31 32.31
CA ARG A 542 -23.55 -37.44 31.01
C ARG A 542 -24.02 -36.44 29.97
N LYS A 543 -25.32 -36.11 29.95
CA LYS A 543 -25.85 -35.03 29.11
C LYS A 543 -25.15 -33.71 29.41
N GLU A 544 -25.00 -33.36 30.70
CA GLU A 544 -24.28 -32.15 31.13
C GLU A 544 -22.84 -32.11 30.56
N VAL A 545 -22.09 -33.20 30.70
CA VAL A 545 -20.70 -33.27 30.19
C VAL A 545 -20.66 -33.09 28.67
N CYS A 546 -21.60 -33.70 27.94
CA CYS A 546 -21.70 -33.57 26.48
C CYS A 546 -22.02 -32.13 26.07
N TYR A 547 -23.02 -31.51 26.70
CA TYR A 547 -23.38 -30.12 26.43
C TYR A 547 -22.23 -29.18 26.74
N ARG A 548 -21.58 -29.33 27.90
CA ARG A 548 -20.43 -28.49 28.29
C ARG A 548 -19.31 -28.54 27.26
N ASN A 549 -18.91 -29.73 26.82
CA ASN A 549 -17.81 -29.87 25.86
C ASN A 549 -18.15 -29.31 24.47
N VAL A 550 -19.39 -29.50 23.99
CA VAL A 550 -19.84 -28.97 22.68
C VAL A 550 -19.92 -27.45 22.71
N PHE A 551 -20.59 -26.87 23.72
CA PHE A 551 -20.70 -25.41 23.83
C PHE A 551 -19.34 -24.75 24.03
N LEU A 552 -18.44 -25.36 24.82
CA LEU A 552 -17.08 -24.86 24.99
C LEU A 552 -16.29 -24.91 23.69
N PHE A 553 -16.38 -26.00 22.91
CA PHE A 553 -15.71 -26.09 21.61
C PHE A 553 -16.22 -25.03 20.62
N ILE A 554 -17.55 -24.90 20.50
CA ILE A 554 -18.17 -23.88 19.64
C ILE A 554 -17.72 -22.49 20.07
N PHE A 555 -17.76 -22.20 21.37
CA PHE A 555 -17.35 -20.91 21.93
C PHE A 555 -15.88 -20.57 21.60
N VAL A 556 -14.96 -21.53 21.78
CA VAL A 556 -13.53 -21.33 21.51
C VAL A 556 -13.26 -21.15 20.01
N THR A 557 -13.95 -21.90 19.14
CA THR A 557 -13.74 -21.86 17.68
C THR A 557 -14.54 -20.78 16.97
N TYR A 558 -15.52 -20.17 17.63
CA TYR A 558 -16.44 -19.19 17.05
C TYR A 558 -15.73 -17.98 16.40
N PRO A 559 -14.79 -17.26 17.06
CA PRO A 559 -14.17 -16.07 16.47
C PRO A 559 -13.42 -16.37 15.17
N GLN A 560 -12.63 -17.46 15.16
CA GLN A 560 -11.86 -17.88 14.00
C GLN A 560 -12.75 -18.31 12.83
N THR A 561 -13.84 -19.03 13.14
CA THR A 561 -14.81 -19.48 12.14
C THR A 561 -15.50 -18.28 11.49
N CYS A 562 -15.94 -17.30 12.31
CA CYS A 562 -16.54 -16.07 11.80
C CYS A 562 -15.56 -15.30 10.90
N SER A 563 -14.33 -15.04 11.36
CA SER A 563 -13.32 -14.33 10.57
C SER A 563 -13.08 -14.97 9.20
N THR A 564 -13.03 -16.30 9.15
CA THR A 564 -12.82 -17.06 7.90
C THR A 564 -14.01 -16.90 6.94
N ILE A 565 -15.25 -16.89 7.46
CA ILE A 565 -16.46 -16.69 6.66
C ILE A 565 -16.49 -15.28 6.06
N PHE A 566 -16.27 -14.23 6.87
CA PHE A 566 -16.29 -12.85 6.38
C PHE A 566 -15.17 -12.55 5.38
N SER A 567 -14.00 -13.19 5.55
CA SER A 567 -12.85 -13.02 4.65
C SER A 567 -13.05 -13.59 3.25
N MET A 568 -14.08 -14.41 3.03
CA MET A 568 -14.42 -15.03 1.74
C MET A 568 -15.55 -14.32 0.98
N LEU A 569 -16.09 -13.23 1.52
CA LEU A 569 -17.16 -12.48 0.86
C LEU A 569 -16.64 -11.64 -0.31
N PRO A 570 -17.46 -11.36 -1.35
CA PRO A 570 -17.06 -10.52 -2.48
C PRO A 570 -16.54 -9.13 -2.11
N ALA A 571 -17.01 -8.54 -1.01
CA ALA A 571 -16.50 -7.27 -0.50
C ALA A 571 -15.04 -7.31 -0.04
N ALA A 572 -14.52 -8.50 0.28
CA ALA A 572 -13.12 -8.73 0.65
C ALA A 572 -12.19 -8.86 -0.58
N CYS A 573 -12.70 -8.67 -1.81
CA CYS A 573 -11.88 -8.66 -3.02
C CYS A 573 -11.23 -7.29 -3.26
N HIS A 574 -9.99 -7.29 -3.74
CA HIS A 574 -9.20 -6.11 -4.11
C HIS A 574 -9.00 -6.08 -5.63
N LYS A 575 -9.23 -4.92 -6.25
CA LYS A 575 -9.18 -4.73 -7.71
C LYS A 575 -7.80 -4.22 -8.14
N ILE A 576 -7.05 -5.03 -8.89
CA ILE A 576 -5.76 -4.66 -9.47
C ILE A 576 -5.93 -4.50 -10.97
N CYS A 577 -5.51 -3.35 -11.51
CA CYS A 577 -5.63 -3.01 -12.93
C CYS A 577 -4.26 -2.90 -13.58
N GLN A 578 -4.14 -3.45 -14.78
CA GLN A 578 -2.92 -3.40 -15.59
C GLN A 578 -2.85 -2.14 -16.47
N ASP A 579 -3.94 -1.37 -16.53
CA ASP A 579 -4.02 -0.12 -17.28
C ASP A 579 -4.61 1.03 -16.44
N SER A 580 -4.15 2.23 -16.72
CA SER A 580 -4.62 3.48 -16.12
C SER A 580 -6.09 3.78 -16.47
N SER A 581 -6.58 3.32 -17.63
CA SER A 581 -8.00 3.45 -18.03
C SER A 581 -8.96 2.47 -17.31
N GLN A 582 -8.43 1.56 -16.48
CA GLN A 582 -9.18 0.54 -15.74
C GLN A 582 -10.01 -0.45 -16.59
N THR A 583 -9.65 -0.66 -17.85
CA THR A 583 -10.32 -1.59 -18.76
C THR A 583 -9.94 -3.06 -18.50
N GLN A 584 -8.68 -3.33 -18.15
CA GLN A 584 -8.17 -4.67 -17.83
C GLN A 584 -7.81 -4.76 -16.35
N CYS A 585 -8.67 -5.41 -15.57
CA CYS A 585 -8.47 -5.56 -14.13
C CYS A 585 -8.83 -6.96 -13.65
N THR A 586 -8.06 -7.47 -12.71
CA THR A 586 -8.27 -8.73 -12.02
C THR A 586 -8.57 -8.47 -10.54
N PHE A 587 -9.53 -9.22 -10.00
CA PHE A 587 -9.89 -9.11 -8.59
C PHE A 587 -9.22 -10.25 -7.81
N TYR A 588 -8.52 -9.92 -6.73
CA TYR A 588 -7.85 -10.88 -5.84
C TYR A 588 -8.46 -10.86 -4.45
N LEU A 589 -8.44 -11.99 -3.76
CA LEU A 589 -8.94 -12.08 -2.38
C LEU A 589 -7.91 -11.47 -1.42
N LYS A 590 -8.30 -10.47 -0.61
CA LYS A 590 -7.38 -9.79 0.33
C LYS A 590 -6.76 -10.74 1.36
N ALA A 591 -7.51 -11.74 1.79
CA ALA A 591 -7.03 -12.73 2.75
C ALA A 591 -5.98 -13.70 2.16
N ASP A 592 -5.97 -13.87 0.83
CA ASP A 592 -5.05 -14.77 0.12
C ASP A 592 -4.93 -14.33 -1.34
N TYR A 593 -3.91 -13.53 -1.65
CA TYR A 593 -3.66 -12.99 -3.00
C TYR A 593 -3.30 -14.07 -4.04
N SER A 594 -3.19 -15.35 -3.65
CA SER A 594 -3.10 -16.46 -4.60
C SER A 594 -4.44 -16.81 -5.25
N ILE A 595 -5.54 -16.27 -4.74
CA ILE A 595 -6.91 -16.54 -5.19
C ILE A 595 -7.48 -15.36 -5.97
N THR A 596 -7.94 -15.63 -7.19
CA THR A 596 -8.69 -14.69 -8.03
C THR A 596 -10.19 -14.79 -7.76
N CYS A 597 -10.81 -13.66 -7.41
CA CYS A 597 -12.25 -13.52 -7.21
C CYS A 597 -13.03 -13.62 -8.52
N PHE A 598 -14.34 -13.87 -8.41
CA PHE A 598 -15.31 -13.97 -9.52
C PHE A 598 -15.03 -15.07 -10.56
N THR A 599 -14.13 -16.01 -10.25
CA THR A 599 -13.93 -17.24 -11.04
C THR A 599 -14.99 -18.29 -10.71
N ASP A 600 -15.22 -19.25 -11.61
CA ASP A 600 -16.18 -20.34 -11.36
C ASP A 600 -15.87 -21.12 -10.08
N LYS A 601 -14.58 -21.33 -9.79
CA LYS A 601 -14.14 -21.97 -8.55
C LYS A 601 -14.52 -21.11 -7.35
N TYR A 602 -14.22 -19.81 -7.37
CA TYR A 602 -14.56 -18.88 -6.30
C TYR A 602 -16.08 -18.81 -6.07
N ASN A 603 -16.88 -18.66 -7.12
CA ASN A 603 -18.32 -18.53 -7.03
C ASN A 603 -18.99 -19.75 -6.36
N ARG A 604 -18.46 -20.97 -6.55
CA ARG A 604 -18.93 -22.17 -5.83
C ARG A 604 -18.71 -22.08 -4.32
N TYR A 605 -17.56 -21.59 -3.87
CA TYR A 605 -17.26 -21.42 -2.44
C TYR A 605 -17.98 -20.21 -1.83
N VAL A 606 -18.30 -19.18 -2.63
CA VAL A 606 -19.11 -18.05 -2.18
C VAL A 606 -20.54 -18.48 -1.82
N ILE A 607 -21.13 -19.42 -2.57
CA ILE A 607 -22.46 -19.99 -2.22
C ILE A 607 -22.40 -20.65 -0.84
N LEU A 608 -21.36 -21.46 -0.59
CA LEU A 608 -21.13 -22.06 0.73
C LEU A 608 -20.93 -20.99 1.81
N THR A 609 -20.22 -19.90 1.48
CA THR A 609 -19.97 -18.77 2.39
C THR A 609 -21.28 -18.08 2.77
N TYR A 610 -22.17 -17.80 1.80
CA TYR A 610 -23.48 -17.21 2.08
C TYR A 610 -24.34 -18.11 2.96
N ALA A 611 -24.32 -19.43 2.75
CA ALA A 611 -25.00 -20.37 3.64
C ALA A 611 -24.38 -20.35 5.06
N ALA A 612 -23.06 -20.24 5.16
CA ALA A 612 -22.34 -20.19 6.42
C ALA A 612 -22.52 -18.86 7.19
N LEU A 613 -22.98 -17.77 6.54
CA LEU A 613 -23.25 -16.48 7.22
C LEU A 613 -24.33 -16.58 8.30
N ILE A 614 -25.16 -17.62 8.29
CA ILE A 614 -26.11 -17.87 9.37
C ILE A 614 -25.36 -18.13 10.69
N TYR A 615 -24.18 -18.76 10.65
CA TYR A 615 -23.43 -19.17 11.84
C TYR A 615 -23.02 -18.00 12.77
N PRO A 616 -22.40 -16.90 12.26
CA PRO A 616 -22.05 -15.73 13.08
C PRO A 616 -23.20 -15.17 13.92
N PHE A 617 -24.43 -15.20 13.42
CA PHE A 617 -25.61 -14.63 14.10
C PHE A 617 -26.39 -15.68 14.89
N ALA A 618 -26.55 -16.89 14.34
CA ALA A 618 -27.33 -17.95 14.96
C ALA A 618 -26.73 -18.40 16.29
N VAL A 619 -25.41 -18.54 16.39
CA VAL A 619 -24.76 -19.01 17.63
C VAL A 619 -25.02 -18.05 18.81
N PRO A 620 -24.73 -16.74 18.72
CA PRO A 620 -25.08 -15.79 19.77
C PRO A 620 -26.58 -15.77 20.11
N ILE A 621 -27.46 -15.73 19.11
CA ILE A 621 -28.91 -15.67 19.33
C ILE A 621 -29.40 -16.93 20.06
N LEU A 622 -28.97 -18.12 19.62
CA LEU A 622 -29.31 -19.39 20.26
C LEU A 622 -28.82 -19.42 21.72
N THR A 623 -27.61 -18.94 22.00
CA THR A 623 -27.10 -18.91 23.38
C THR A 623 -27.96 -18.03 24.29
N VAL A 624 -28.34 -16.83 23.84
CA VAL A 624 -29.20 -15.93 24.61
C VAL A 624 -30.59 -16.50 24.79
N VAL A 625 -31.20 -17.06 23.72
CA VAL A 625 -32.54 -17.63 23.78
C VAL A 625 -32.60 -18.82 24.76
N ILE A 626 -31.59 -19.70 24.73
CA ILE A 626 -31.50 -20.85 25.66
C ILE A 626 -31.34 -20.35 27.11
N LEU A 627 -30.43 -19.40 27.36
CA LEU A 627 -30.23 -18.84 28.70
C LEU A 627 -31.46 -18.07 29.19
N TRP A 628 -32.12 -17.29 28.34
CA TRP A 628 -33.34 -16.58 28.71
C TRP A 628 -34.48 -17.55 29.08
N LYS A 629 -34.69 -18.58 28.24
CA LYS A 629 -35.76 -19.56 28.43
C LYS A 629 -35.57 -20.42 29.69
N TYR A 630 -34.34 -20.82 29.97
CA TYR A 630 -34.05 -21.84 30.97
C TYR A 630 -33.39 -21.30 32.25
N TYR A 631 -32.57 -20.25 32.17
CA TYR A 631 -31.94 -19.63 33.34
C TYR A 631 -32.78 -18.45 33.88
N PHE A 632 -32.99 -17.40 33.07
CA PHE A 632 -33.64 -16.16 33.53
C PHE A 632 -35.09 -16.38 34.01
N LYS A 633 -35.91 -17.11 33.23
CA LYS A 633 -37.30 -17.42 33.62
C LYS A 633 -37.39 -18.21 34.93
N ASN A 634 -36.43 -19.10 35.20
CA ASN A 634 -36.39 -19.90 36.42
C ASN A 634 -35.91 -19.09 37.63
N VAL A 635 -34.96 -18.16 37.45
CA VAL A 635 -34.52 -17.22 38.50
C VAL A 635 -35.65 -16.27 38.87
N HIS A 636 -36.38 -15.71 37.90
CA HIS A 636 -37.56 -14.87 38.18
C HIS A 636 -38.69 -15.64 38.84
N LYS A 637 -38.93 -16.91 38.44
CA LYS A 637 -39.91 -17.76 39.13
C LYS A 637 -39.51 -18.02 40.59
N LYS A 638 -38.21 -18.20 40.88
CA LYS A 638 -37.70 -18.28 42.26
C LYS A 638 -37.89 -16.97 43.02
N LEU A 639 -37.59 -15.83 42.41
CA LEU A 639 -37.74 -14.51 43.03
C LEU A 639 -39.22 -14.20 43.33
N ALA A 640 -40.12 -14.47 42.38
CA ALA A 640 -41.57 -14.34 42.54
C ALA A 640 -42.12 -15.29 43.60
N ASN A 641 -41.65 -16.55 43.65
CA ASN A 641 -42.04 -17.49 44.71
C ASN A 641 -41.49 -17.10 46.09
N LYS A 642 -40.35 -16.39 46.14
CA LYS A 642 -39.74 -15.92 47.39
C LYS A 642 -40.46 -14.68 47.92
N LEU A 643 -40.83 -13.75 47.03
CA LEU A 643 -41.68 -12.60 47.33
C LEU A 643 -43.09 -13.03 47.76
N ASN A 644 -43.68 -14.03 47.11
CA ASN A 644 -44.98 -14.60 47.50
C ASN A 644 -44.90 -15.49 48.76
N GLY A 645 -43.70 -15.92 49.16
CA GLY A 645 -43.46 -16.74 50.36
C GLY A 645 -43.24 -15.93 51.63
N GLU A 646 -42.88 -14.65 51.52
CA GLU A 646 -42.68 -13.74 52.66
C GLU A 646 -44.00 -13.13 53.17
N GLU A 647 -45.11 -13.21 52.42
CA GLU A 647 -46.44 -12.76 52.89
C GLU A 647 -47.15 -13.73 53.85
N MET A 648 -46.63 -14.95 54.06
CA MET A 648 -47.27 -15.95 54.92
C MET A 648 -46.46 -16.28 56.19
N GLY A 649 -45.67 -15.33 56.67
CA GLY A 649 -44.77 -15.55 57.80
C GLY A 649 -44.34 -14.29 58.55
N GLN A 650 -45.25 -13.37 58.88
CA GLN A 650 -44.99 -12.41 59.96
C GLN A 650 -46.26 -12.08 60.75
N ASN A 651 -46.30 -12.66 61.95
CA ASN A 651 -47.26 -12.38 63.00
C ASN A 651 -46.96 -10.98 63.59
N LYS A 652 -48.02 -10.28 63.97
CA LYS A 652 -48.04 -8.91 64.52
C LYS A 652 -47.12 -8.71 65.74
N ASN A 653 -46.63 -7.46 65.83
CA ASN A 653 -46.26 -6.67 67.02
C ASN A 653 -44.76 -6.30 67.07
N ASP A 654 -44.41 -5.11 66.59
CA ASP A 654 -44.20 -3.93 67.45
C ASP A 654 -43.64 -2.74 66.63
N VAL A 655 -44.30 -1.60 66.78
CA VAL A 655 -43.83 -0.27 66.33
C VAL A 655 -43.56 0.52 67.61
N PRO A 656 -42.53 1.39 67.64
CA PRO A 656 -42.91 2.80 67.73
C PRO A 656 -42.00 3.71 66.90
N CYS A 657 -42.59 4.40 65.93
CA CYS A 657 -42.14 5.73 65.50
C CYS A 657 -43.30 6.72 65.75
N ARG A 658 -43.19 7.57 66.78
CA ARG A 658 -44.05 8.76 66.96
C ARG A 658 -43.28 9.86 67.70
N LYS A 659 -42.77 10.88 67.00
CA LYS A 659 -43.33 12.24 66.67
C LYS A 659 -43.29 13.25 67.83
N GLN A 660 -42.77 14.46 67.56
CA GLN A 660 -43.40 15.79 67.76
C GLN A 660 -42.43 16.92 67.30
N THR A 661 -42.70 17.69 66.22
CA THR A 661 -43.38 19.03 66.09
C THR A 661 -42.68 20.18 66.85
N SER A 662 -42.55 21.45 66.44
CA SER A 662 -42.98 22.30 65.29
C SER A 662 -42.65 23.77 65.63
N GLN A 663 -42.36 24.67 64.67
CA GLN A 663 -42.70 26.13 64.74
C GLN A 663 -42.55 26.79 63.33
N GLN A 664 -43.68 27.18 62.71
CA GLN A 664 -44.17 28.56 62.44
C GLN A 664 -43.73 29.14 61.06
N THR A 665 -44.57 29.10 60.00
CA THR A 665 -45.64 30.06 59.54
C THR A 665 -45.18 31.08 58.48
N ASN A 666 -45.61 30.92 57.20
CA ASN A 666 -46.56 31.80 56.47
C ASN A 666 -46.47 31.76 54.92
N ILE A 667 -47.59 31.33 54.31
CA ILE A 667 -48.37 31.92 53.18
C ILE A 667 -47.83 31.93 51.71
N SER A 668 -48.75 31.45 50.83
CA SER A 668 -49.03 31.72 49.39
C SER A 668 -48.26 31.05 48.23
N GLN A 669 -48.89 29.97 47.72
CA GLN A 669 -49.28 29.62 46.33
C GLN A 669 -48.48 30.03 45.07
N CYS A 670 -48.16 28.97 44.29
CA CYS A 670 -48.24 28.75 42.83
C CYS A 670 -47.21 29.39 41.86
N THR A 671 -46.37 28.55 41.22
CA THR A 671 -46.38 28.27 39.75
C THR A 671 -45.42 27.11 39.40
N SER A 672 -45.51 26.66 38.16
CA SER A 672 -45.25 25.34 37.54
C SER A 672 -43.80 24.97 37.14
N ASN A 673 -43.57 23.64 37.10
CA ASN A 673 -42.80 22.81 36.15
C ASN A 673 -41.32 23.12 35.85
N THR A 674 -40.40 22.16 36.13
CA THR A 674 -40.01 21.08 35.18
C THR A 674 -38.97 20.14 35.82
N ALA A 675 -39.18 18.83 35.62
CA ALA A 675 -38.29 17.72 35.98
C ALA A 675 -37.27 17.40 34.87
N PRO A 676 -36.35 16.46 35.11
CA PRO A 676 -36.06 15.45 34.10
C PRO A 676 -36.17 14.01 34.65
N ASP A 677 -36.97 13.21 33.96
CA ASP A 677 -37.22 11.78 34.19
C ASP A 677 -36.22 10.88 33.44
N VAL A 678 -35.89 9.73 34.06
CA VAL A 678 -35.21 8.58 33.45
C VAL A 678 -36.25 7.51 33.13
N TYR A 679 -36.26 7.07 31.87
CA TYR A 679 -37.29 6.22 31.25
C TYR A 679 -37.39 4.78 31.81
N SER A 680 -38.61 4.45 32.19
CA SER A 680 -39.29 3.15 32.13
C SER A 680 -39.78 2.82 30.71
N ILE A 681 -39.80 1.54 30.31
CA ILE A 681 -40.69 1.07 29.24
C ILE A 681 -41.53 -0.08 29.82
N GLU A 682 -42.78 0.24 30.12
CA GLU A 682 -43.86 -0.69 30.36
C GLU A 682 -44.75 -0.71 29.10
N ARG A 683 -45.24 -1.89 28.71
CA ARG A 683 -46.11 -2.07 27.56
C ARG A 683 -47.41 -2.71 28.06
N GLU A 684 -48.46 -1.91 28.18
CA GLU A 684 -49.83 -2.36 28.41
C GLU A 684 -50.78 -1.66 27.44
N THR A 685 -51.57 -2.44 26.70
CA THR A 685 -52.82 -1.99 26.09
C THR A 685 -53.81 -3.15 26.06
N VAL A 686 -54.84 -3.06 26.90
CA VAL A 686 -56.14 -3.73 26.74
C VAL A 686 -57.25 -2.78 27.21
N ARG A 687 -58.22 -2.47 26.34
CA ARG A 687 -59.66 -2.20 26.63
C ARG A 687 -60.44 -2.56 25.35
N GLN A 688 -61.21 -3.65 25.31
CA GLN A 688 -62.66 -3.80 25.62
C GLN A 688 -63.63 -2.98 24.75
N ILE A 689 -64.42 -3.65 23.89
CA ILE A 689 -65.86 -3.42 23.57
C ILE A 689 -66.51 -4.77 23.16
N ASP A 690 -67.79 -4.93 23.51
CA ASP A 690 -68.71 -6.09 23.55
C ASP A 690 -69.16 -6.81 22.24
N GLY A 691 -69.68 -8.05 22.39
CA GLY A 691 -70.85 -8.58 21.64
C GLY A 691 -70.79 -9.98 20.95
N LEU A 692 -71.36 -11.03 21.60
CA LEU A 692 -72.15 -12.23 21.13
C LEU A 692 -71.97 -12.88 19.71
N PRO A 693 -72.37 -14.17 19.47
CA PRO A 693 -71.95 -15.46 20.05
C PRO A 693 -71.68 -16.58 18.99
N GLU A 694 -71.39 -17.80 19.48
CA GLU A 694 -71.81 -19.12 18.91
C GLU A 694 -70.84 -19.99 18.05
N GLN A 695 -70.96 -21.31 18.28
CA GLN A 695 -70.58 -22.51 17.50
C GLN A 695 -69.25 -23.27 17.77
N GLN A 696 -69.35 -24.27 18.66
CA GLN A 696 -69.51 -25.72 18.38
C GLN A 696 -68.50 -26.51 17.50
N GLU A 697 -68.22 -27.73 18.00
CA GLU A 697 -67.69 -28.97 17.40
C GLU A 697 -66.24 -29.37 17.75
N SER A 698 -66.05 -30.40 18.61
CA SER A 698 -66.19 -31.86 18.43
C SER A 698 -64.87 -32.50 17.96
N ASN A 699 -64.22 -33.26 18.84
CA ASN A 699 -64.12 -34.74 18.85
C ASN A 699 -62.75 -35.16 18.28
N THR A 700 -62.09 -36.24 18.66
CA THR A 700 -62.48 -37.54 19.27
C THR A 700 -61.17 -38.17 19.79
N ASP A 701 -61.15 -38.79 20.98
CA ASP A 701 -61.17 -40.26 21.25
C ASP A 701 -59.94 -41.04 20.73
N GLU A 702 -59.36 -42.08 21.33
CA GLU A 702 -59.72 -43.10 22.34
C GLU A 702 -58.37 -43.77 22.78
N ILE A 703 -58.05 -44.06 24.04
CA ILE A 703 -58.40 -45.22 24.90
C ILE A 703 -57.59 -46.55 24.66
N LYS A 704 -57.27 -47.17 25.81
CA LYS A 704 -56.95 -48.58 26.18
C LYS A 704 -55.48 -49.03 26.13
N GLU A 705 -54.82 -49.58 27.17
CA GLU A 705 -55.11 -50.27 28.47
C GLU A 705 -54.57 -51.72 28.46
N SER A 706 -54.20 -52.20 29.65
CA SER A 706 -53.89 -53.59 30.09
C SER A 706 -52.42 -54.04 29.97
N ALA A 707 -51.67 -54.25 31.06
CA ALA A 707 -51.75 -55.26 32.15
C ALA A 707 -51.26 -56.66 31.66
N THR A 708 -50.48 -57.50 32.35
CA THR A 708 -50.48 -57.97 33.77
C THR A 708 -49.28 -58.91 34.06
N HIS A 709 -48.95 -59.08 35.36
CA HIS A 709 -48.43 -60.26 36.13
C HIS A 709 -47.03 -60.89 35.84
N ALA A 710 -46.09 -60.94 36.82
CA ALA A 710 -45.88 -61.90 37.95
C ALA A 710 -45.15 -63.20 37.47
N ASP A 711 -44.21 -63.87 38.15
CA ASP A 711 -43.88 -64.08 39.57
C ASP A 711 -42.50 -64.83 39.71
N SER A 712 -41.97 -64.82 40.94
CA SER A 712 -41.19 -65.84 41.71
C SER A 712 -39.81 -66.46 41.33
N GLY A 713 -38.89 -66.39 42.34
CA GLY A 713 -37.94 -67.43 42.81
C GLY A 713 -36.56 -67.54 42.12
N LEU A 714 -35.44 -67.97 42.72
CA LEU A 714 -35.02 -68.28 44.10
C LEU A 714 -33.47 -68.48 44.04
N ASP A 715 -32.75 -68.06 45.09
CA ASP A 715 -31.46 -68.52 45.62
C ASP A 715 -30.15 -68.68 44.80
N SER A 716 -29.11 -67.95 45.23
CA SER A 716 -27.96 -68.47 46.02
C SER A 716 -26.59 -67.85 45.66
N ASN A 717 -25.98 -67.19 46.67
CA ASN A 717 -24.57 -67.26 47.13
C ASN A 717 -23.40 -66.97 46.13
N LEU A 718 -22.28 -66.29 46.47
CA LEU A 718 -21.60 -66.10 47.76
C LEU A 718 -20.48 -65.02 47.64
N GLY A 719 -20.22 -64.25 48.73
CA GLY A 719 -18.93 -63.60 49.07
C GLY A 719 -18.83 -62.08 48.79
N MET A 720 -19.03 -61.12 49.71
CA MET A 720 -18.60 -60.90 51.11
C MET A 720 -17.15 -60.42 51.25
N GLU A 721 -16.95 -59.11 51.47
CA GLU A 721 -16.27 -58.62 52.69
C GLU A 721 -16.67 -57.18 53.11
N ARG A 722 -17.12 -57.14 54.38
CA ARG A 722 -17.35 -56.12 55.45
C ARG A 722 -17.36 -54.59 55.17
N THR A 723 -18.38 -53.77 55.54
CA THR A 723 -19.07 -53.43 56.84
C THR A 723 -18.13 -52.77 57.89
N MET A 724 -18.37 -51.63 58.56
CA MET A 724 -19.43 -51.19 59.52
C MET A 724 -19.23 -49.67 59.86
N VAL A 725 -20.24 -48.77 59.97
CA VAL A 725 -21.27 -48.54 61.04
C VAL A 725 -20.65 -47.85 62.30
N LYS A 726 -21.11 -46.71 62.89
CA LYS A 726 -22.41 -46.46 63.57
C LYS A 726 -22.58 -44.99 64.09
N ASN A 727 -23.79 -44.45 63.89
CA ASN A 727 -24.74 -43.69 64.75
C ASN A 727 -24.35 -42.65 65.83
N LYS A 728 -25.15 -41.57 65.88
CA LYS A 728 -25.81 -40.97 67.07
C LYS A 728 -27.11 -40.26 66.60
N LEU A 729 -28.30 -40.82 66.91
CA LEU A 729 -29.28 -40.39 67.95
C LEU A 729 -29.99 -39.06 67.62
N GLY A 730 -31.32 -38.90 67.50
CA GLY A 730 -32.47 -39.75 67.79
C GLY A 730 -33.76 -39.16 67.16
N GLU A 731 -34.83 -39.92 67.29
CA GLU A 731 -36.14 -39.90 66.64
C GLU A 731 -37.10 -38.81 67.18
N ILE A 732 -37.81 -38.07 66.30
CA ILE A 732 -39.17 -37.55 66.55
C ILE A 732 -39.95 -37.62 65.23
N ASP A 733 -41.04 -38.39 65.25
CA ASP A 733 -42.04 -38.52 64.18
C ASP A 733 -42.69 -37.18 63.81
N GLY A 734 -42.88 -36.95 62.51
CA GLY A 734 -43.62 -35.80 62.00
C GLY A 734 -43.81 -35.84 60.49
N LYS A 735 -44.99 -36.28 60.06
CA LYS A 735 -45.51 -36.24 58.68
C LYS A 735 -45.17 -34.94 57.93
N GLY A 736 -44.73 -35.11 56.68
CA GLY A 736 -45.08 -34.23 55.56
C GLY A 736 -44.33 -32.90 55.46
N SER A 737 -43.22 -32.91 54.72
CA SER A 737 -42.85 -31.77 53.87
C SER A 737 -41.94 -32.30 52.76
N ASP A 738 -42.52 -32.41 51.57
CA ASP A 738 -41.81 -32.75 50.34
C ASP A 738 -40.94 -31.55 49.95
N SER A 739 -39.74 -31.48 50.54
CA SER A 739 -38.72 -30.51 50.18
C SER A 739 -38.30 -30.78 48.73
N THR A 740 -38.94 -30.06 47.81
CA THR A 740 -38.74 -30.17 46.37
C THR A 740 -37.32 -29.71 46.02
N MET A 741 -36.41 -30.68 45.91
CA MET A 741 -35.07 -30.49 45.36
C MET A 741 -35.22 -30.20 43.86
N ILE A 742 -35.17 -28.93 43.47
CA ILE A 742 -35.40 -28.48 42.08
C ILE A 742 -34.24 -28.96 41.18
N THR A 743 -34.53 -29.90 40.29
CA THR A 743 -33.60 -30.44 39.29
C THR A 743 -33.18 -29.34 38.30
N ILE A 744 -31.92 -28.90 38.35
CA ILE A 744 -31.34 -28.02 37.33
C ILE A 744 -31.26 -28.82 36.03
N GLN A 745 -31.84 -28.32 34.94
CA GLN A 745 -31.74 -28.98 33.64
C GLN A 745 -30.26 -29.09 33.21
N PRO A 746 -29.80 -30.25 32.72
CA PRO A 746 -28.40 -30.50 32.41
C PRO A 746 -27.84 -29.58 31.31
N ILE A 747 -28.70 -28.98 30.48
CA ILE A 747 -28.31 -27.97 29.48
C ILE A 747 -27.79 -26.70 30.16
N ILE A 748 -28.49 -26.21 31.19
CA ILE A 748 -28.08 -24.99 31.93
C ILE A 748 -26.76 -25.26 32.67
N ALA A 749 -26.66 -26.43 33.32
CA ALA A 749 -25.45 -26.83 34.02
C ALA A 749 -24.25 -26.95 33.05
N GLY A 750 -24.46 -27.43 31.82
CA GLY A 750 -23.44 -27.45 30.78
C GLY A 750 -23.02 -26.07 30.27
N MET A 751 -23.89 -25.07 30.32
CA MET A 751 -23.63 -23.68 29.90
C MET A 751 -23.15 -22.76 31.03
N SER A 752 -22.98 -23.27 32.26
CA SER A 752 -22.53 -22.52 33.45
C SER A 752 -21.34 -21.60 33.16
N PHE A 753 -20.31 -22.10 32.47
CA PHE A 753 -19.10 -21.34 32.12
C PHE A 753 -19.32 -20.04 31.32
N ILE A 754 -20.51 -19.87 30.70
CA ILE A 754 -20.88 -18.69 29.90
C ILE A 754 -21.34 -17.55 30.82
N PHE A 755 -22.13 -17.84 31.85
CA PHE A 755 -22.78 -16.82 32.68
C PHE A 755 -22.26 -16.76 34.11
N GLU A 756 -21.60 -17.80 34.61
CA GLU A 756 -21.20 -17.92 36.02
C GLU A 756 -20.24 -16.80 36.47
N ASN A 757 -19.44 -16.24 35.56
CA ASN A 757 -18.50 -15.15 35.86
C ASN A 757 -19.15 -13.77 35.96
N TYR A 758 -20.40 -13.62 35.54
CA TYR A 758 -21.09 -12.33 35.47
C TYR A 758 -22.08 -12.15 36.62
N ALA A 759 -22.38 -10.90 36.93
CA ALA A 759 -23.43 -10.57 37.87
C ALA A 759 -24.80 -11.08 37.37
N GLU A 760 -25.73 -11.38 38.29
CA GLU A 760 -27.03 -11.98 37.97
C GLU A 760 -27.87 -11.14 37.00
N ASN A 761 -27.70 -9.81 37.03
CA ASN A 761 -28.32 -8.85 36.12
C ASN A 761 -27.62 -8.74 34.75
N CYS A 762 -26.41 -9.29 34.60
CA CYS A 762 -25.58 -9.22 33.39
C CYS A 762 -25.29 -10.61 32.79
N TRP A 763 -26.17 -11.60 33.00
CA TRP A 763 -25.97 -12.99 32.56
C TRP A 763 -25.73 -13.18 31.05
N PHE A 764 -26.15 -12.23 30.21
CA PHE A 764 -25.99 -12.24 28.74
C PHE A 764 -24.69 -11.58 28.27
N TRP A 765 -23.86 -11.06 29.17
CA TRP A 765 -22.70 -10.23 28.82
C TRP A 765 -21.67 -10.96 27.97
N GLU A 766 -21.54 -12.27 28.14
CA GLU A 766 -20.67 -13.10 27.29
C GLU A 766 -21.06 -13.01 25.81
N THR A 767 -22.35 -12.97 25.51
CA THR A 767 -22.82 -12.81 24.13
C THR A 767 -22.45 -11.43 23.57
N ILE A 768 -22.45 -10.38 24.39
CA ILE A 768 -21.99 -9.05 23.96
C ILE A 768 -20.49 -9.09 23.66
N GLU A 769 -19.69 -9.79 24.47
CA GLU A 769 -18.27 -9.98 24.23
C GLU A 769 -18.01 -10.75 22.92
N MET A 770 -18.83 -11.76 22.60
CA MET A 770 -18.79 -12.45 21.30
C MET A 770 -19.12 -11.50 20.15
N MET A 771 -20.16 -10.67 20.28
CA MET A 771 -20.54 -9.70 19.25
C MET A 771 -19.49 -8.62 19.04
N ARG A 772 -18.82 -8.16 20.11
CA ARG A 772 -17.70 -7.22 20.01
C ARG A 772 -16.56 -7.79 19.16
N LYS A 773 -16.15 -9.04 19.45
CA LYS A 773 -15.12 -9.74 18.67
C LYS A 773 -15.50 -9.83 17.20
N LEU A 774 -16.77 -10.18 16.93
CA LEU A 774 -17.30 -10.28 15.58
C LEU A 774 -17.27 -8.92 14.86
N LEU A 775 -17.76 -7.86 15.49
CA LEU A 775 -17.81 -6.53 14.88
C LEU A 775 -16.41 -6.00 14.57
N LEU A 776 -15.46 -6.12 15.50
CA LEU A 776 -14.08 -5.70 15.27
C LEU A 776 -13.40 -6.52 14.17
N THR A 777 -13.53 -7.85 14.16
CA THR A 777 -12.85 -8.69 13.16
C THR A 777 -13.47 -8.61 11.76
N SER A 778 -14.80 -8.57 11.66
CA SER A 778 -15.51 -8.46 10.37
C SER A 778 -15.36 -7.10 9.72
N SER A 779 -15.34 -6.01 10.50
CA SER A 779 -15.14 -4.64 9.98
C SER A 779 -13.78 -4.51 9.28
N LEU A 780 -12.74 -5.10 9.85
CA LEU A 780 -11.40 -5.12 9.28
C LEU A 780 -11.33 -5.93 7.99
N ALA A 781 -12.00 -7.08 7.94
CA ALA A 781 -12.04 -7.94 6.77
C ALA A 781 -12.81 -7.30 5.59
N LEU A 782 -13.91 -6.59 5.87
CA LEU A 782 -14.82 -6.06 4.84
C LEU A 782 -14.45 -4.68 4.30
N ILE A 783 -14.09 -3.74 5.19
CA ILE A 783 -13.89 -2.32 4.81
C ILE A 783 -12.54 -2.12 4.09
N GLY A 784 -11.62 -3.07 4.23
CA GLY A 784 -10.29 -3.02 3.60
C GLY A 784 -9.31 -2.15 4.37
N ALA A 785 -8.08 -2.65 4.50
CA ALA A 785 -7.00 -2.02 5.25
C ALA A 785 -6.37 -0.79 4.56
N GLU A 786 -6.72 -0.54 3.29
CA GLU A 786 -6.20 0.58 2.48
C GLU A 786 -6.85 1.93 2.84
N GLY A 787 -8.11 1.93 3.26
CA GLY A 787 -8.80 3.15 3.70
C GLY A 787 -8.34 3.61 5.09
N ARG A 788 -8.31 4.92 5.36
CA ARG A 788 -8.18 5.46 6.73
C ARG A 788 -9.44 5.24 7.56
N MET A 789 -10.59 5.06 6.89
CA MET A 789 -11.90 4.89 7.51
C MET A 789 -12.03 3.59 8.34
N SER A 790 -11.41 2.48 7.91
CA SER A 790 -11.48 1.20 8.63
C SER A 790 -10.80 1.26 10.00
N LEU A 791 -9.66 1.95 10.09
CA LEU A 791 -8.95 2.23 11.34
C LEU A 791 -9.80 3.09 12.29
N GLY A 792 -10.50 4.09 11.76
CA GLY A 792 -11.41 4.93 12.53
C GLY A 792 -12.60 4.18 13.09
N VAL A 793 -13.29 3.38 12.25
CA VAL A 793 -14.42 2.56 12.69
C VAL A 793 -14.00 1.57 13.78
N ALA A 794 -12.87 0.88 13.60
CA ALA A 794 -12.36 -0.06 14.61
C ALA A 794 -12.03 0.62 15.95
N SER A 795 -11.40 1.80 15.91
CA SER A 795 -11.07 2.58 17.12
C SER A 795 -12.33 3.05 17.84
N ILE A 796 -13.32 3.58 17.10
CA ILE A 796 -14.61 4.02 17.66
C ILE A 796 -15.35 2.84 18.30
N LEU A 797 -15.46 1.69 17.61
CA LEU A 797 -16.11 0.50 18.14
C LEU A 797 -15.42 -0.01 19.43
N SER A 798 -14.08 0.02 19.46
CA SER A 798 -13.32 -0.38 20.65
C SER A 798 -13.55 0.57 21.83
N GLY A 799 -13.55 1.88 21.59
CA GLY A 799 -13.81 2.90 22.62
C GLY A 799 -15.23 2.84 23.18
N CYS A 800 -16.24 2.76 22.31
CA CYS A 800 -17.64 2.62 22.71
C CYS A 800 -17.87 1.39 23.60
N TYR A 801 -17.25 0.26 23.27
CA TYR A 801 -17.36 -0.93 24.11
C TYR A 801 -16.67 -0.76 25.47
N ALA A 802 -15.50 -0.12 25.53
CA ALA A 802 -14.83 0.15 26.80
C ALA A 802 -15.70 0.99 27.73
N ILE A 803 -16.39 2.01 27.20
CA ILE A 803 -17.35 2.83 27.93
C ILE A 803 -18.54 1.99 28.42
N LEU A 804 -19.13 1.16 27.55
CA LEU A 804 -20.22 0.26 27.93
C LEU A 804 -19.81 -0.69 29.06
N HIS A 805 -18.62 -1.28 28.99
CA HIS A 805 -18.12 -2.18 30.04
C HIS A 805 -17.88 -1.45 31.37
N ALA A 806 -17.33 -0.22 31.34
CA ALA A 806 -17.11 0.60 32.53
C ALA A 806 -18.44 1.02 33.19
N HIS A 807 -19.47 1.33 32.40
CA HIS A 807 -20.79 1.74 32.88
C HIS A 807 -21.55 0.58 33.57
N PHE A 808 -21.62 -0.59 32.92
CA PHE A 808 -22.43 -1.71 33.42
C PHE A 808 -21.75 -2.56 34.50
N LYS A 809 -20.41 -2.49 34.63
CA LYS A 809 -19.62 -3.29 35.59
C LYS A 809 -20.08 -4.77 35.67
N PRO A 810 -20.02 -5.51 34.56
CA PRO A 810 -20.66 -6.82 34.43
C PRO A 810 -20.00 -7.93 35.26
N ILE A 811 -18.72 -7.77 35.60
CA ILE A 811 -17.93 -8.73 36.38
C ILE A 811 -17.86 -8.23 37.84
N PRO A 812 -18.33 -9.02 38.82
CA PRO A 812 -18.37 -8.60 40.22
C PRO A 812 -17.00 -8.62 40.92
N ASP A 813 -16.05 -9.44 40.45
CA ASP A 813 -14.69 -9.45 41.01
C ASP A 813 -13.92 -8.19 40.57
N LYS A 814 -13.48 -7.39 41.56
CA LYS A 814 -12.78 -6.12 41.31
C LYS A 814 -11.55 -6.29 40.42
N PHE A 815 -10.77 -7.36 40.61
CA PHE A 815 -9.52 -7.56 39.85
C PHE A 815 -9.81 -8.01 38.42
N GLU A 816 -10.73 -8.96 38.22
CA GLU A 816 -11.12 -9.39 36.87
C GLU A 816 -11.77 -8.24 36.08
N HIS A 817 -12.54 -7.39 36.75
CA HIS A 817 -13.07 -6.17 36.15
C HIS A 817 -11.96 -5.20 35.69
N VAL A 818 -10.99 -4.89 36.55
CA VAL A 818 -9.85 -4.02 36.20
C VAL A 818 -9.00 -4.64 35.10
N LEU A 819 -8.77 -5.94 35.13
CA LEU A 819 -8.02 -6.67 34.10
C LEU A 819 -8.71 -6.57 32.73
N GLN A 820 -10.01 -6.83 32.66
CA GLN A 820 -10.79 -6.72 31.43
C GLN A 820 -10.82 -5.26 30.93
N LEU A 821 -11.06 -4.29 31.82
CA LEU A 821 -11.08 -2.87 31.45
C LEU A 821 -9.72 -2.40 30.90
N THR A 822 -8.62 -2.81 31.54
CA THR A 822 -7.25 -2.52 31.08
C THR A 822 -7.01 -3.10 29.69
N ALA A 823 -7.39 -4.36 29.45
CA ALA A 823 -7.27 -4.99 28.14
C ALA A 823 -8.05 -4.25 27.05
N LEU A 824 -9.25 -3.72 27.37
CA LEU A 824 -10.06 -2.93 26.44
C LEU A 824 -9.43 -1.56 26.13
N LEU A 825 -8.89 -0.87 27.14
CA LEU A 825 -8.21 0.41 26.97
C LEU A 825 -6.92 0.26 26.15
N VAL A 826 -6.14 -0.79 26.39
CA VAL A 826 -4.94 -1.10 25.59
C VAL A 826 -5.32 -1.44 24.15
N THR A 827 -6.41 -2.19 23.92
CA THR A 827 -6.92 -2.47 22.58
C THR A 827 -7.29 -1.17 21.85
N PHE A 828 -7.99 -0.26 22.52
CA PHE A 828 -8.35 1.05 21.98
C PHE A 828 -7.10 1.90 21.66
N ALA A 829 -6.15 1.97 22.58
CA ALA A 829 -4.89 2.69 22.37
C ALA A 829 -4.10 2.14 21.16
N ASN A 830 -3.98 0.81 21.04
CA ASN A 830 -3.34 0.16 19.90
C ASN A 830 -4.01 0.55 18.57
N THR A 831 -5.36 0.59 18.51
CA THR A 831 -6.08 0.98 17.30
C THR A 831 -5.91 2.47 16.95
N CYS A 832 -5.85 3.35 17.95
CA CYS A 832 -5.57 4.78 17.75
C CYS A 832 -4.15 5.02 17.25
N ILE A 833 -3.15 4.35 17.84
CA ILE A 833 -1.75 4.45 17.40
C ILE A 833 -1.61 3.89 15.98
N GLY A 834 -2.27 2.77 15.66
CA GLY A 834 -2.33 2.25 14.29
C GLY A 834 -2.89 3.23 13.28
N MET A 835 -3.86 4.07 13.68
CA MET A 835 -4.34 5.18 12.84
C MET A 835 -3.27 6.25 12.66
N MET A 836 -2.59 6.66 13.73
CA MET A 836 -1.53 7.68 13.67
C MET A 836 -0.37 7.25 12.77
N LEU A 837 0.06 5.99 12.85
CA LEU A 837 1.16 5.44 12.03
C LEU A 837 0.85 5.42 10.53
N LYS A 838 -0.42 5.54 10.13
CA LYS A 838 -0.83 5.62 8.73
C LYS A 838 -0.88 7.06 8.20
N ILE A 839 -0.81 8.07 9.07
CA ILE A 839 -0.79 9.46 8.65
C ILE A 839 0.60 9.74 8.08
N ASP A 840 0.66 9.87 6.76
CA ASP A 840 1.86 10.11 5.98
C ASP A 840 2.55 11.41 6.44
N GLN A 841 3.69 11.29 7.14
CA GLN A 841 4.60 12.40 7.46
C GLN A 841 5.50 12.73 6.24
N GLY A 842 4.89 12.81 5.06
CA GLY A 842 5.53 13.18 3.81
C GLY A 842 5.82 14.67 3.66
N ALA A 843 5.38 15.51 4.60
CA ALA A 843 5.67 16.93 4.59
C ALA A 843 6.29 17.37 5.92
N LEU A 844 7.51 17.92 5.84
CA LEU A 844 8.06 18.95 6.74
C LEU A 844 8.71 18.58 8.09
N LEU A 845 9.18 17.36 8.37
CA LEU A 845 10.02 17.15 9.57
C LEU A 845 11.30 16.35 9.33
N ASP A 846 12.36 16.88 9.95
CA ASP A 846 13.76 16.49 9.93
C ASP A 846 13.97 15.01 10.33
N ALA A 847 15.00 14.38 9.78
CA ALA A 847 15.22 12.93 9.91
C ALA A 847 15.41 12.49 11.37
N ASP A 848 15.96 13.36 12.23
CA ASP A 848 16.25 13.06 13.63
C ASP A 848 15.02 13.09 14.54
N ALA A 849 14.00 13.91 14.21
CA ALA A 849 12.72 13.92 14.93
C ALA A 849 11.88 12.66 14.64
N LYS A 850 11.92 12.17 13.38
CA LYS A 850 11.22 10.94 12.96
C LYS A 850 11.72 9.69 13.69
N ILE A 851 13.01 9.63 14.01
CA ILE A 851 13.61 8.47 14.69
C ILE A 851 13.15 8.43 16.15
N MET A 852 13.21 9.56 16.87
CA MET A 852 12.82 9.60 18.30
C MET A 852 11.34 9.28 18.52
N ASP A 853 10.45 9.81 17.68
CA ASP A 853 9.01 9.55 17.74
C ASP A 853 8.66 8.07 17.47
N SER A 854 9.36 7.43 16.55
CA SER A 854 9.15 6.00 16.22
C SER A 854 9.53 5.07 17.39
N TRP A 855 10.63 5.38 18.10
CA TRP A 855 11.07 4.60 19.25
C TRP A 855 10.15 4.76 20.46
N ILE A 856 9.70 5.99 20.76
CA ILE A 856 8.77 6.25 21.87
C ILE A 856 7.45 5.49 21.65
N MET A 857 6.89 5.57 20.44
CA MET A 857 5.66 4.84 20.09
C MET A 857 5.83 3.32 20.20
N THR A 858 6.99 2.80 19.81
CA THR A 858 7.32 1.37 19.96
C THR A 858 7.37 0.94 21.42
N VAL A 859 8.05 1.71 22.29
CA VAL A 859 8.16 1.41 23.72
C VAL A 859 6.79 1.47 24.39
N LEU A 860 6.00 2.51 24.12
CA LEU A 860 4.65 2.64 24.66
C LEU A 860 3.75 1.47 24.28
N LEU A 861 3.75 1.07 23.00
CA LEU A 861 2.97 -0.07 22.51
C LEU A 861 3.40 -1.38 23.19
N VAL A 862 4.71 -1.66 23.26
CA VAL A 862 5.20 -2.88 23.89
C VAL A 862 4.84 -2.91 25.38
N MET A 863 5.08 -1.82 26.10
CA MET A 863 4.74 -1.70 27.52
C MET A 863 3.25 -1.89 27.78
N ALA A 864 2.38 -1.23 27.01
CA ALA A 864 0.93 -1.35 27.16
C ALA A 864 0.44 -2.79 26.93
N ASN A 865 0.96 -3.48 25.90
CA ASN A 865 0.56 -4.85 25.59
C ASN A 865 1.12 -5.89 26.59
N VAL A 866 2.33 -5.66 27.10
CA VAL A 866 2.95 -6.52 28.14
C VAL A 866 2.30 -6.28 29.51
N MET A 867 1.87 -5.06 29.82
CA MET A 867 1.19 -4.73 31.08
C MET A 867 -0.02 -5.63 31.34
N VAL A 868 -0.85 -5.90 30.32
CA VAL A 868 -2.05 -6.75 30.46
C VAL A 868 -1.69 -8.16 30.96
N THR A 869 -0.60 -8.74 30.47
CA THR A 869 -0.13 -10.05 30.96
C THR A 869 0.62 -9.95 32.28
N ALA A 870 1.43 -8.91 32.46
CA ALA A 870 2.18 -8.68 33.69
C ALA A 870 1.26 -8.57 34.91
N LEU A 871 0.10 -7.88 34.80
CA LEU A 871 -0.88 -7.78 35.89
C LEU A 871 -1.34 -9.15 36.42
N VAL A 872 -1.47 -10.12 35.52
CA VAL A 872 -1.84 -11.48 35.89
C VAL A 872 -0.65 -12.22 36.49
N VAL A 873 0.50 -12.19 35.81
CA VAL A 873 1.72 -12.88 36.23
C VAL A 873 2.18 -12.39 37.61
N VAL A 874 2.26 -11.08 37.84
CA VAL A 874 2.67 -10.48 39.12
C VAL A 874 1.75 -10.96 40.24
N LYS A 875 0.44 -11.00 40.03
CA LYS A 875 -0.50 -11.49 41.04
C LYS A 875 -0.27 -12.97 41.36
N TYR A 876 -0.04 -13.81 40.36
CA TYR A 876 0.28 -15.23 40.58
C TYR A 876 1.65 -15.42 41.26
N VAL A 877 2.67 -14.69 40.84
CA VAL A 877 4.03 -14.74 41.43
C VAL A 877 4.01 -14.27 42.88
N MET A 878 3.27 -13.21 43.22
CA MET A 878 3.10 -12.78 44.61
C MET A 878 2.40 -13.85 45.46
N VAL A 879 1.38 -14.52 44.91
CA VAL A 879 0.69 -15.62 45.60
C VAL A 879 1.64 -16.80 45.82
N VAL A 880 2.31 -17.27 44.76
CA VAL A 880 3.26 -18.39 44.84
C VAL A 880 4.46 -18.04 45.73
N GLY A 881 4.98 -16.82 45.64
CA GLY A 881 6.08 -16.31 46.46
C GLY A 881 5.72 -16.26 47.93
N LYS A 882 4.51 -15.79 48.29
CA LYS A 882 4.00 -15.86 49.67
C LYS A 882 3.84 -17.31 50.15
N THR A 883 3.38 -18.22 49.30
CA THR A 883 3.28 -19.65 49.61
C THR A 883 4.66 -20.26 49.86
N ILE A 884 5.64 -20.01 48.97
CA ILE A 884 7.02 -20.50 49.10
C ILE A 884 7.69 -19.91 50.35
N TYR A 885 7.54 -18.61 50.60
CA TYR A 885 8.08 -17.95 51.79
C TYR A 885 7.49 -18.54 53.09
N SER A 886 6.18 -18.82 53.12
CA SER A 886 5.51 -19.46 54.26
C SER A 886 5.99 -20.90 54.48
N VAL A 887 6.26 -21.64 53.40
CA VAL A 887 6.82 -23.00 53.45
C VAL A 887 8.29 -23.00 53.90
N ILE A 888 9.11 -22.05 53.43
CA ILE A 888 10.52 -21.89 53.83
C ILE A 888 10.64 -21.52 55.30
N LYS A 889 9.71 -20.69 55.83
CA LYS A 889 9.74 -20.23 57.23
C LYS A 889 9.28 -21.32 58.23
N ASN A 890 8.60 -22.38 57.79
CA ASN A 890 8.09 -23.47 58.65
C ASN A 890 8.52 -24.87 58.16
N PRO A 891 9.73 -25.35 58.50
CA PRO A 891 10.31 -26.60 57.97
C PRO A 891 9.75 -27.91 58.56
N ARG A 892 8.68 -27.86 59.37
CA ARG A 892 7.99 -29.05 59.94
C ARG A 892 6.61 -29.32 59.33
N CYS A 893 6.31 -28.79 58.16
CA CYS A 893 5.05 -29.10 57.47
C CYS A 893 5.09 -30.51 56.85
N SER A 894 4.20 -31.40 57.27
CA SER A 894 3.93 -32.67 56.56
C SER A 894 3.21 -32.40 55.23
N LEU A 895 3.12 -33.39 54.34
CA LEU A 895 2.40 -33.26 53.06
C LEU A 895 0.93 -32.80 53.24
N ALA A 896 0.31 -33.11 54.39
CA ALA A 896 -1.01 -32.64 54.79
C ALA A 896 -1.03 -31.16 55.22
N CYS A 897 0.05 -30.66 55.82
CA CYS A 897 0.27 -29.25 56.16
C CYS A 897 0.41 -28.39 54.90
N CYS A 898 1.23 -28.82 53.92
CA CYS A 898 1.32 -28.16 52.61
C CYS A 898 -0.01 -28.15 51.85
N LEU A 899 -0.82 -29.21 51.98
CA LEU A 899 -2.15 -29.27 51.37
C LEU A 899 -3.16 -28.37 52.09
N SER A 900 -3.06 -28.26 53.42
CA SER A 900 -3.89 -27.34 54.22
C SER A 900 -3.57 -25.88 53.92
N VAL A 901 -2.31 -25.52 53.67
CA VAL A 901 -1.90 -24.15 53.30
C VAL A 901 -2.39 -23.76 51.89
N ILE A 902 -2.54 -24.74 50.99
CA ILE A 902 -3.18 -24.55 49.68
C ILE A 902 -4.71 -24.40 49.80
N LEU A 903 -5.32 -24.97 50.85
CA LEU A 903 -6.77 -24.92 51.10
C LEU A 903 -7.19 -23.74 52.00
N THR A 904 -6.33 -23.25 52.90
CA THR A 904 -6.55 -22.03 53.70
C THR A 904 -6.43 -20.74 52.87
N LEU A 905 -6.13 -20.85 51.57
CA LEU A 905 -6.26 -19.77 50.60
C LEU A 905 -7.71 -19.24 50.47
N ASP A 906 -8.72 -19.98 50.92
CA ASP A 906 -10.12 -19.51 50.97
C ASP A 906 -10.36 -18.56 52.19
N GLU A 907 -9.64 -18.77 53.31
CA GLU A 907 -9.76 -17.93 54.53
C GLU A 907 -8.94 -16.64 54.43
N VAL A 908 -7.73 -16.68 53.87
CA VAL A 908 -6.88 -15.47 53.71
C VAL A 908 -7.49 -14.47 52.71
N GLN A 909 -8.29 -14.94 51.76
CA GLN A 909 -9.03 -14.09 50.82
C GLN A 909 -10.23 -13.37 51.48
N SER A 910 -10.73 -13.90 52.60
CA SER A 910 -11.74 -13.27 53.45
C SER A 910 -11.13 -12.29 54.46
N GLU A 911 -9.94 -12.60 55.01
CA GLU A 911 -9.23 -11.70 55.94
C GLU A 911 -8.72 -10.45 55.23
N ALA A 912 -8.27 -10.55 53.97
CA ALA A 912 -7.91 -9.39 53.16
C ALA A 912 -9.11 -8.46 52.85
N ARG A 913 -10.35 -9.00 52.80
CA ARG A 913 -11.58 -8.20 52.71
C ARG A 913 -11.97 -7.56 54.04
N SER A 914 -11.61 -8.17 55.17
CA SER A 914 -11.84 -7.60 56.51
C SER A 914 -10.83 -6.50 56.86
N MET A 915 -9.62 -6.56 56.31
CA MET A 915 -8.57 -5.56 56.56
C MET A 915 -8.84 -4.24 55.81
N GLU A 916 -9.48 -4.29 54.64
CA GLU A 916 -9.98 -3.10 53.92
C GLU A 916 -11.23 -2.48 54.60
N SER A 917 -11.97 -3.27 55.40
CA SER A 917 -13.11 -2.82 56.21
C SER A 917 -12.70 -2.19 57.55
N ASN A 918 -11.60 -2.63 58.17
CA ASN A 918 -11.14 -2.11 59.46
C ASN A 918 -10.30 -0.82 59.34
N ILE A 919 -9.68 -0.57 58.18
CA ILE A 919 -9.05 0.73 57.89
C ILE A 919 -10.13 1.83 57.73
N GLY A 920 -11.35 1.46 57.31
CA GLY A 920 -12.51 2.35 57.29
C GLY A 920 -13.20 2.57 58.65
N LEU A 921 -12.81 1.83 59.70
CA LEU A 921 -13.41 1.94 61.04
C LEU A 921 -12.49 2.65 62.06
N GLU A 922 -11.17 2.71 61.83
CA GLU A 922 -10.24 3.50 62.66
C GLU A 922 -10.13 4.97 62.25
N MET A 923 -10.66 5.35 61.07
CA MET A 923 -10.77 6.75 60.63
C MET A 923 -12.21 7.28 60.76
N LYS A 924 -12.90 6.92 61.85
CA LYS A 924 -14.20 7.52 62.23
C LYS A 924 -14.27 8.00 63.68
N THR A 925 -13.13 8.01 64.38
CA THR A 925 -12.99 8.49 65.76
C THR A 925 -12.00 9.65 65.93
N GLN A 926 -11.66 10.34 64.84
CA GLN A 926 -11.08 11.68 64.87
C GLN A 926 -11.61 12.45 63.65
N LEU A 927 -12.06 13.69 63.85
CA LEU A 927 -12.69 14.63 62.88
C LEU A 927 -14.21 14.49 62.66
N GLN A 928 -14.97 14.70 63.73
CA GLN A 928 -16.02 15.73 63.66
C GLN A 928 -15.34 17.09 63.73
N THR A 929 -15.18 17.79 62.60
CA THR A 929 -15.24 19.26 62.48
C THR A 929 -14.99 19.65 61.02
N GLY A 930 -15.91 20.43 60.43
CA GLY A 930 -15.57 21.38 59.38
C GLY A 930 -15.99 21.00 57.96
N ASN A 931 -16.89 21.82 57.42
CA ASN A 931 -17.48 21.80 56.10
C ASN A 931 -16.51 21.96 54.90
N GLU A 932 -17.10 21.64 53.74
CA GLU A 932 -16.87 22.16 52.37
C GLU A 932 -15.96 21.39 51.41
N PHE A 933 -16.54 21.22 50.22
CA PHE A 933 -16.19 20.33 49.14
C PHE A 933 -15.79 21.19 47.94
N GLN A 934 -14.57 21.03 47.41
CA GLN A 934 -14.27 21.44 46.04
C GLN A 934 -13.17 20.57 45.42
N GLY A 935 -13.34 20.31 44.13
CA GLY A 935 -12.83 19.15 43.39
C GLY A 935 -11.31 18.96 43.35
N LEU A 936 -10.92 17.70 43.16
CA LEU A 936 -9.53 17.30 43.02
C LEU A 936 -9.28 16.63 41.67
N SER A 937 -8.29 17.22 41.00
CA SER A 937 -7.77 16.99 39.66
C SER A 937 -6.84 15.78 39.60
N LEU A 938 -6.45 15.47 38.37
CA LEU A 938 -5.68 14.33 37.86
C LEU A 938 -4.21 14.27 38.35
N GLU A 939 -3.92 14.49 39.63
CA GLU A 939 -2.56 14.41 40.19
C GLU A 939 -2.40 13.37 41.33
N ASP A 940 -3.49 12.85 41.89
CA ASP A 940 -3.41 11.88 43.00
C ASP A 940 -3.27 10.40 42.57
N ALA A 941 -3.25 10.09 41.26
CA ALA A 941 -3.09 8.71 40.78
C ALA A 941 -1.63 8.27 40.55
N ALA A 942 -0.65 9.18 40.68
CA ALA A 942 0.75 8.92 40.37
C ALA A 942 1.60 8.47 41.59
N GLY A 943 1.06 8.52 42.81
CA GLY A 943 1.81 8.24 44.04
C GLY A 943 2.03 6.76 44.36
N ASP A 944 1.25 5.83 43.79
CA ASP A 944 1.22 4.44 44.27
C ASP A 944 2.16 3.47 43.50
N TYR A 945 2.99 4.00 42.59
CA TYR A 945 3.90 3.19 41.74
C TYR A 945 5.36 3.65 41.64
N GLY A 946 5.81 4.59 42.48
CA GLY A 946 7.25 4.81 42.73
C GLY A 946 8.11 5.12 41.50
N LEU A 947 7.77 6.17 40.76
CA LEU A 947 8.61 6.73 39.70
C LEU A 947 8.73 8.25 39.84
N THR A 948 9.68 8.72 40.65
CA THR A 948 10.44 9.96 40.39
C THR A 948 11.75 9.89 41.17
N GLY A 949 12.85 10.21 40.49
CA GLY A 949 14.20 10.18 41.03
C GLY A 949 15.18 10.57 39.94
N ILE A 950 15.19 11.85 39.57
CA ILE A 950 16.34 12.51 38.97
C ILE A 950 16.44 13.87 39.68
N ASP A 951 17.47 14.00 40.51
CA ASP A 951 17.87 15.26 41.15
C ASP A 951 18.38 16.25 40.08
N MET A 952 17.95 17.51 40.19
CA MET A 952 18.68 18.64 39.63
C MET A 952 18.98 19.61 40.75
N ASP A 953 20.28 19.82 40.99
CA ASP A 953 20.81 20.75 41.96
C ASP A 953 20.46 22.20 41.59
N HIS A 954 20.13 22.95 42.64
CA HIS A 954 19.92 24.39 42.66
C HIS A 954 21.24 25.14 42.45
N ASP A 955 21.19 26.21 41.66
CA ASP A 955 21.81 27.47 42.07
C ASP A 955 20.98 28.67 41.59
N LYS A 956 20.93 29.68 42.46
CA LYS A 956 20.12 30.90 42.40
C LYS A 956 20.88 32.00 41.63
N ASP A 957 20.15 32.93 41.01
CA ASP A 957 20.07 34.33 41.46
C ASP A 957 19.35 35.23 40.42
N GLU A 958 18.49 36.08 40.99
CA GLU A 958 17.96 37.41 40.63
C GLU A 958 18.29 38.03 39.25
N ASP A 959 17.28 38.49 38.50
CA ASP A 959 16.79 39.89 38.49
C ASP A 959 15.86 40.24 37.30
N ASP A 960 14.91 41.15 37.56
CA ASP A 960 13.93 41.73 36.64
C ASP A 960 14.53 42.51 35.45
N LYS A 961 13.90 42.44 34.26
CA LYS A 961 13.26 43.61 33.59
C LYS A 961 12.75 43.37 32.16
N LEU A 962 11.69 44.14 31.91
CA LEU A 962 10.88 44.38 30.73
C LEU A 962 11.58 45.29 29.68
N TYR A 963 11.07 45.21 28.43
CA TYR A 963 11.05 46.19 27.32
C TYR A 963 11.81 45.92 26.00
N ASP A 964 11.08 46.29 24.96
CA ASP A 964 11.26 46.25 23.51
C ASP A 964 12.56 46.84 22.91
N SER A 965 12.73 46.51 21.63
CA SER A 965 13.03 47.39 20.48
C SER A 965 14.39 47.29 19.78
N GLU A 966 14.27 47.50 18.47
CA GLU A 966 15.20 47.46 17.35
C GLU A 966 16.46 48.34 17.53
N ASP A 967 17.60 47.92 16.96
CA ASP A 967 18.31 48.67 15.90
C ASP A 967 19.73 48.10 15.58
N VAL A 968 19.93 47.83 14.29
CA VAL A 968 20.98 48.40 13.39
C VAL A 968 22.49 48.37 13.77
N ASP A 969 23.21 47.59 12.96
CA ASP A 969 24.50 47.86 12.26
C ASP A 969 25.93 47.49 12.74
N TYR A 970 26.67 47.09 11.69
CA TYR A 970 28.10 47.17 11.33
C TYR A 970 29.24 46.55 12.15
N GLY A 971 30.07 45.83 11.37
CA GLY A 971 31.53 45.73 11.51
C GLY A 971 31.97 44.47 12.25
N GLY A 972 32.69 43.51 11.67
CA GLY A 972 33.81 43.63 10.74
C GLY A 972 34.97 42.87 11.40
N GLY A 973 35.57 41.90 10.71
CA GLY A 973 36.71 41.17 11.26
C GLY A 973 37.04 39.89 10.51
N GLU A 974 37.91 40.02 9.53
CA GLU A 974 38.59 38.96 8.78
C GLU A 974 39.28 37.92 9.68
N GLY A 975 39.38 36.68 9.19
CA GLY A 975 40.21 35.66 9.83
C GLY A 975 40.18 34.30 9.12
N ASN A 976 40.75 34.23 7.91
CA ASN A 976 41.14 32.98 7.26
C ASN A 976 42.14 32.19 8.13
N LEU A 977 42.00 30.86 8.18
CA LEU A 977 43.01 29.81 7.94
C LEU A 977 42.44 28.47 8.45
N LYS A 978 42.07 27.53 7.58
CA LYS A 978 42.92 26.49 6.94
C LYS A 978 43.60 25.51 7.91
N ASP A 979 43.19 24.25 7.71
CA ASP A 979 43.97 23.01 7.68
C ASP A 979 44.72 22.57 8.94
N ALA A 980 44.33 21.40 9.47
CA ALA A 980 45.20 20.25 9.81
C ALA A 980 44.46 19.31 10.80
N TYR A 981 44.03 18.11 10.41
CA TYR A 981 44.80 16.85 10.31
C TYR A 981 44.67 15.95 11.55
N VAL A 982 44.67 14.63 11.29
CA VAL A 982 44.85 13.48 12.23
C VAL A 982 43.62 13.14 13.08
N GLY A 983 42.91 12.02 12.96
CA GLY A 983 43.21 10.70 12.41
C GLY A 983 43.93 9.81 13.42
N ILE A 984 43.22 9.04 14.28
CA ILE A 984 43.74 7.80 14.91
C ILE A 984 42.58 6.89 15.40
N LYS A 985 42.56 5.70 14.81
CA LYS A 985 42.28 4.32 15.29
C LYS A 985 41.14 3.99 16.28
N LYS A 986 40.25 3.13 15.77
CA LYS A 986 39.92 1.74 16.20
C LYS A 986 40.45 1.23 17.56
N LYS A 987 39.49 0.77 18.39
CA LYS A 987 39.33 -0.52 19.12
C LYS A 987 38.10 -0.35 20.03
N ASP A 988 37.14 -1.25 20.18
CA ASP A 988 36.92 -2.65 19.81
C ASP A 988 35.44 -2.84 19.41
#